data_AF-A0A086J5T1-F1
#
_entry.id   AF-A0A086J5T1-F1
#
_cell.length_a   1.000
_cell.length_b   1.000
_cell.length_c   1.000
_cell.angle_alpha   90.00
_cell.angle_beta   90.00
_cell.angle_gamma   90.00
#
_symmetry.space_group_name_H-M   'P 1'
#
loop_
_entity.id
_entity.type
_entity.pdbx_description
1 polymer ?
#
loop_
_entity_poly.entity_id
_entity_poly.type
_entity_poly.pdbx_seq_one_letter_code
_entity_poly.pdbx_strand_id
1 'polypeptide(L)'
;KEISDENEQEYNFKRKPVNDRVHKDMDTKTPEGKYLSMYHAQLIKMFPSADGDLSIEAGRSNALTNFLRADHVKKDAKYILAALLLLSEGVDIKIAVDCKGKKNNLVIKSKTCKEKEFVNVVMHTAGIDPVTNEQSENIYQSEATGVVKFYMQCRDNSLLKKEGKFAMPATREEFESGKFLNNAAFLIQTYIYEFIDTAEDYKNFVEAVHELLIDQVVEKENPEQTKKKGKKSKIFDELFIAKDALSENKKYIESFCDLLKAKNENTKFPFYNDSQLPKYTRVPRCKLDKSGFEKSQALYYSDCVETALLGLFCCLAYNPETGEYQTSHMGEGISKELKQFFEDYPKPTETTDFEMHKQWSKVVACLKNDKIDYKKEKNELIAGVGNILLAISEITGQKKEILKLVECIENICRTGELDDNQSEIADKIESIIKALSKNKNVSIECNDMELGKRSSGKADIFSKINIIYTFDKECNEISLDIMQGHANLILLPSSNTSSAYIKEKYEEVKNIYNGMGCYIGYIADQYIGAELDALSCSDYNRSMKFARIVLQIMPKGPEGISKIFLLGKLVSHHVKGAIIMRFIFSTIDKEVGPTNPLIRFTANILGSVSLNDYASRQPMIMFFPFHASWQKFYPRLGFKPSEPIPKEDAVWTYLSGQKTYLCNILESFSVPATSKAICNYLRVAVNDPRMIDLSVEFITRATLIYRIMYSGGIEDLVEIQSNIKEYMKDHNLNYVYIIWFMYVCSGHYKFSLESAKTVYDFIVFDDYPNPLEFKEAMSGPAEYFKMGLSILKKNKALFCSKDDRKSMKKYDAVLAYFLKFYRLQKKSKSSACTIS
;
A
#
# COMPACT_ATOMS: atom_id res chain seq x y z
N LYS A 1 -9.82 18.74 12.94
CA LYS A 1 -8.64 19.62 12.91
C LYS A 1 -8.55 20.16 14.32
N GLU A 2 -7.68 19.54 15.10
CA GLU A 2 -7.34 19.98 16.45
C GLU A 2 -5.84 20.29 16.42
N ILE A 3 -5.41 21.18 17.30
CA ILE A 3 -3.99 21.42 17.56
C ILE A 3 -3.72 20.64 18.84
N SER A 4 -2.72 19.76 18.84
CA SER A 4 -2.35 18.97 20.01
C SER A 4 -1.85 19.86 21.14
N ASP A 5 -1.75 19.31 22.35
CA ASP A 5 -1.15 20.01 23.51
C ASP A 5 0.32 20.41 23.26
N GLU A 6 0.97 19.78 22.28
CA GLU A 6 2.33 20.07 21.83
C GLU A 6 2.39 21.13 20.70
N ASN A 7 1.27 21.79 20.39
CA ASN A 7 1.11 22.73 19.27
C ASN A 7 1.31 22.11 17.86
N GLU A 8 1.07 20.82 17.70
CA GLU A 8 1.15 20.16 16.38
C GLU A 8 -0.22 20.03 15.69
N GLN A 9 -0.22 20.02 14.36
CA GLN A 9 -1.44 19.87 13.58
C GLN A 9 -1.92 18.40 13.56
N GLU A 10 -3.11 18.13 14.10
CA GLU A 10 -3.74 16.81 14.01
C GLU A 10 -4.64 16.65 12.78
N TYR A 11 -4.51 15.50 12.11
CA TYR A 11 -5.21 15.13 10.89
C TYR A 11 -6.23 14.01 11.13
N ASN A 12 -7.52 14.34 11.11
CA ASN A 12 -8.63 13.39 11.23
C ASN A 12 -8.96 12.69 9.90
N PHE A 13 -7.93 12.29 9.15
CA PHE A 13 -8.05 11.62 7.85
C PHE A 13 -7.50 10.20 7.90
N LYS A 14 -8.13 9.37 8.75
CA LYS A 14 -7.77 7.95 8.93
C LYS A 14 -8.75 7.06 8.20
N ARG A 15 -8.28 6.20 7.28
CA ARG A 15 -9.11 5.13 6.68
C ARG A 15 -9.61 4.23 7.80
N LYS A 16 -10.89 3.85 7.73
CA LYS A 16 -11.49 2.78 8.55
C LYS A 16 -11.84 1.63 7.60
N PRO A 17 -10.96 0.63 7.43
CA PRO A 17 -11.07 -0.37 6.36
C PRO A 17 -12.41 -1.10 6.31
N VAL A 18 -13.02 -1.40 7.47
CA VAL A 18 -14.38 -1.96 7.59
C VAL A 18 -15.48 -1.17 6.86
N ASN A 19 -15.27 0.13 6.62
CA ASN A 19 -16.22 1.01 5.94
C ASN A 19 -15.93 1.18 4.44
N ASP A 20 -14.96 0.45 3.90
CA ASP A 20 -14.61 0.53 2.49
C ASP A 20 -15.77 0.13 1.60
N ARG A 21 -15.97 0.93 0.56
CA ARG A 21 -17.09 0.79 -0.37
C ARG A 21 -16.73 1.39 -1.70
N VAL A 22 -17.44 0.93 -2.73
CA VAL A 22 -17.35 1.47 -4.08
C VAL A 22 -17.70 2.96 -4.07
N HIS A 23 -16.92 3.77 -4.79
CA HIS A 23 -17.23 5.18 -4.97
C HIS A 23 -18.49 5.35 -5.84
N LYS A 24 -19.45 6.17 -5.38
CA LYS A 24 -20.76 6.35 -6.04
C LYS A 24 -20.67 6.88 -7.46
N ASP A 25 -19.64 7.66 -7.77
CA ASP A 25 -19.39 8.24 -9.10
C ASP A 25 -18.81 7.24 -10.10
N MET A 26 -18.49 6.02 -9.67
CA MET A 26 -17.94 4.95 -10.51
C MET A 26 -19.02 4.23 -11.32
N ASP A 27 -20.27 4.25 -10.84
CA ASP A 27 -21.45 3.76 -11.57
C ASP A 27 -21.88 4.79 -12.63
N THR A 28 -21.09 4.88 -13.71
CA THR A 28 -21.36 5.77 -14.82
C THR A 28 -22.41 5.17 -15.77
N LYS A 29 -22.92 5.97 -16.71
CA LYS A 29 -23.81 5.46 -17.76
C LYS A 29 -23.10 4.51 -18.76
N THR A 30 -21.77 4.39 -18.73
CA THR A 30 -21.03 3.55 -19.67
C THR A 30 -20.99 2.09 -19.22
N PRO A 31 -20.91 1.11 -20.15
CA PRO A 31 -20.79 -0.30 -19.81
C PRO A 31 -19.57 -0.59 -18.91
N GLU A 32 -18.44 0.09 -19.12
CA GLU A 32 -17.23 -0.08 -18.33
C GLU A 32 -17.40 0.40 -16.89
N GLY A 33 -18.01 1.57 -16.68
CA GLY A 33 -18.24 2.11 -15.34
C GLY A 33 -19.17 1.21 -14.53
N LYS A 34 -20.28 0.76 -15.13
CA LYS A 34 -21.20 -0.21 -14.51
C LYS A 34 -20.49 -1.49 -14.11
N TYR A 35 -19.70 -2.05 -15.02
CA TYR A 35 -18.94 -3.27 -14.75
C TYR A 35 -17.93 -3.07 -13.61
N LEU A 36 -17.11 -2.03 -13.65
CA LEU A 36 -16.10 -1.76 -12.61
C LEU A 36 -16.75 -1.47 -11.24
N SER A 37 -17.88 -0.78 -11.22
CA SER A 37 -18.66 -0.56 -9.99
C SER A 37 -19.10 -1.88 -9.37
N MET A 38 -19.68 -2.78 -10.18
CA MET A 38 -20.10 -4.11 -9.74
C MET A 38 -18.93 -5.00 -9.34
N TYR A 39 -17.85 -4.99 -10.13
CA TYR A 39 -16.63 -5.76 -9.88
C TYR A 39 -15.99 -5.36 -8.55
N HIS A 40 -15.74 -4.06 -8.33
CA HIS A 40 -15.18 -3.58 -7.07
C HIS A 40 -16.09 -3.86 -5.86
N ALA A 41 -17.43 -3.86 -6.06
CA ALA A 41 -18.36 -4.25 -5.00
C ALA A 41 -18.20 -5.72 -4.61
N GLN A 42 -17.99 -6.61 -5.59
CA GLN A 42 -17.72 -8.03 -5.28
C GLN A 42 -16.31 -8.23 -4.72
N LEU A 43 -15.29 -7.52 -5.23
CA LEU A 43 -13.93 -7.58 -4.69
C LEU A 43 -13.92 -7.27 -3.18
N ILE A 44 -14.57 -6.19 -2.75
CA ILE A 44 -14.66 -5.82 -1.31
C ILE A 44 -15.43 -6.88 -0.49
N LYS A 45 -16.44 -7.53 -1.09
CA LYS A 45 -17.25 -8.53 -0.39
C LYS A 45 -16.56 -9.89 -0.28
N MET A 46 -15.86 -10.30 -1.34
CA MET A 46 -15.14 -11.57 -1.45
C MET A 46 -13.77 -11.51 -0.76
N PHE A 47 -13.16 -10.32 -0.70
CA PHE A 47 -11.89 -10.07 -0.01
C PHE A 47 -12.01 -8.88 0.94
N PRO A 48 -12.84 -8.98 2.01
CA PRO A 48 -12.89 -7.96 3.03
C PRO A 48 -11.51 -7.69 3.66
N SER A 49 -11.31 -6.46 4.11
CA SER A 49 -10.13 -6.06 4.88
C SER A 49 -10.52 -5.27 6.12
N ALA A 50 -11.39 -5.82 6.98
CA ALA A 50 -11.95 -5.07 8.12
C ALA A 50 -10.87 -4.41 9.01
N ASP A 51 -9.74 -5.10 9.18
CA ASP A 51 -8.62 -4.68 10.02
C ASP A 51 -7.41 -4.17 9.20
N GLY A 52 -7.53 -4.10 7.88
CA GLY A 52 -6.48 -3.62 6.97
C GLY A 52 -5.84 -4.70 6.10
N ASP A 53 -5.88 -5.96 6.53
CA ASP A 53 -5.39 -7.13 5.78
C ASP A 53 -6.52 -7.79 4.99
N LEU A 54 -6.23 -8.20 3.74
CA LEU A 54 -7.19 -8.89 2.88
C LEU A 54 -7.36 -10.34 3.34
N SER A 55 -8.61 -10.78 3.47
CA SER A 55 -8.97 -12.17 3.76
C SER A 55 -10.26 -12.52 3.03
N ILE A 56 -10.50 -13.80 2.74
CA ILE A 56 -11.84 -14.27 2.34
C ILE A 56 -12.79 -14.40 3.54
N GLU A 57 -12.27 -14.30 4.76
CA GLU A 57 -13.06 -14.36 5.98
C GLU A 57 -13.78 -13.04 6.24
N ALA A 58 -15.07 -13.13 6.52
CA ALA A 58 -15.89 -11.97 6.83
C ALA A 58 -16.62 -12.17 8.16
N GLY A 59 -16.61 -11.14 9.02
CA GLY A 59 -17.48 -11.08 10.20
C GLY A 59 -18.98 -10.98 9.87
N ARG A 60 -19.35 -10.83 8.58
CA ARG A 60 -20.74 -10.73 8.11
C ARG A 60 -21.32 -12.12 7.89
N SER A 61 -22.42 -12.44 8.56
CA SER A 61 -23.07 -13.77 8.54
C SER A 61 -23.60 -14.23 7.17
N ASN A 62 -23.79 -13.31 6.23
CA ASN A 62 -24.32 -13.56 4.88
C ASN A 62 -23.25 -13.63 3.78
N ALA A 63 -21.96 -13.59 4.14
CA ALA A 63 -20.82 -13.62 3.22
C ALA A 63 -20.69 -14.98 2.49
N LEU A 64 -20.05 -14.97 1.32
CA LEU A 64 -19.90 -16.16 0.48
C LEU A 64 -19.16 -17.30 1.19
N THR A 65 -18.06 -17.02 1.89
CA THR A 65 -17.27 -18.02 2.63
C THR A 65 -18.12 -18.74 3.67
N ASN A 66 -18.90 -17.98 4.45
CA ASN A 66 -19.80 -18.52 5.47
C ASN A 66 -20.88 -19.41 4.85
N PHE A 67 -21.43 -19.01 3.70
CA PHE A 67 -22.39 -19.84 2.96
C PHE A 67 -21.76 -21.13 2.43
N LEU A 68 -20.59 -21.07 1.80
CA LEU A 68 -19.91 -22.23 1.22
C LEU A 68 -19.45 -23.22 2.30
N ARG A 69 -19.05 -22.74 3.47
CA ARG A 69 -18.64 -23.61 4.59
C ARG A 69 -19.81 -24.18 5.37
N ALA A 70 -21.04 -23.67 5.20
CA ALA A 70 -22.23 -24.16 5.90
C ALA A 70 -22.37 -25.69 5.82
N ASP A 71 -22.74 -26.35 6.91
CA ASP A 71 -22.76 -27.82 6.98
C ASP A 71 -23.65 -28.48 5.91
N HIS A 72 -24.74 -27.81 5.53
CA HIS A 72 -25.65 -28.26 4.48
C HIS A 72 -25.23 -27.87 3.06
N VAL A 73 -24.13 -27.11 2.90
CA VAL A 73 -23.62 -26.61 1.61
C VAL A 73 -22.22 -27.14 1.31
N LYS A 74 -21.39 -27.42 2.32
CA LYS A 74 -19.96 -27.75 2.16
C LYS A 74 -19.65 -28.85 1.15
N LYS A 75 -20.52 -29.86 1.03
CA LYS A 75 -20.36 -30.95 0.05
C LYS A 75 -20.56 -30.48 -1.40
N ASP A 76 -21.39 -29.47 -1.58
CA ASP A 76 -21.76 -28.87 -2.87
C ASP A 76 -20.91 -27.64 -3.22
N ALA A 77 -20.12 -27.12 -2.27
CA ALA A 77 -19.27 -25.94 -2.44
C ALA A 77 -18.35 -26.07 -3.68
N LYS A 78 -17.81 -27.27 -3.93
CA LYS A 78 -17.01 -27.57 -5.12
C LYS A 78 -17.73 -27.29 -6.44
N TYR A 79 -19.00 -27.67 -6.55
CA TYR A 79 -19.81 -27.42 -7.76
C TYR A 79 -20.21 -25.95 -7.88
N ILE A 80 -20.46 -25.26 -6.75
CA ILE A 80 -20.74 -23.82 -6.75
C ILE A 80 -19.51 -23.05 -7.26
N LEU A 81 -18.33 -23.31 -6.71
CA LEU A 81 -17.08 -22.69 -7.15
C LEU A 81 -16.76 -23.01 -8.62
N ALA A 82 -16.94 -24.27 -9.02
CA ALA A 82 -16.74 -24.71 -10.40
C ALA A 82 -17.69 -23.96 -11.36
N ALA A 83 -18.95 -23.77 -10.99
CA ALA A 83 -19.90 -23.01 -11.80
C ALA A 83 -19.50 -21.53 -11.92
N LEU A 84 -19.01 -20.89 -10.84
CA LEU A 84 -18.54 -19.50 -10.88
C LEU A 84 -17.32 -19.35 -11.80
N LEU A 85 -16.34 -20.27 -11.71
CA LEU A 85 -15.18 -20.32 -12.61
C LEU A 85 -15.63 -20.46 -14.07
N LEU A 86 -16.47 -21.45 -14.37
CA LEU A 86 -16.94 -21.70 -15.73
C LEU A 86 -17.74 -20.52 -16.30
N LEU A 87 -18.54 -19.84 -15.47
CA LEU A 87 -19.23 -18.61 -15.89
C LEU A 87 -18.26 -17.46 -16.21
N SER A 88 -17.15 -17.31 -15.46
CA SER A 88 -16.13 -16.31 -15.80
C SER A 88 -15.40 -16.61 -17.10
N GLU A 89 -15.25 -17.89 -17.47
CA GLU A 89 -14.75 -18.31 -18.79
C GLU A 89 -15.82 -18.19 -19.91
N GLY A 90 -17.03 -17.77 -19.55
CA GLY A 90 -18.16 -17.60 -20.45
C GLY A 90 -18.77 -18.92 -20.92
N VAL A 91 -18.66 -19.98 -20.12
CA VAL A 91 -19.45 -21.21 -20.24
C VAL A 91 -20.82 -20.97 -19.64
N ASP A 92 -21.86 -21.33 -20.38
CA ASP A 92 -23.23 -21.13 -19.93
C ASP A 92 -23.65 -22.25 -18.96
N ILE A 93 -23.64 -22.00 -17.66
CA ILE A 93 -24.10 -22.93 -16.61
C ILE A 93 -25.53 -22.58 -16.19
N LYS A 94 -26.41 -23.58 -16.04
CA LYS A 94 -27.79 -23.38 -15.51
C LYS A 94 -27.79 -23.22 -13.99
N ILE A 95 -27.13 -22.18 -13.50
CA ILE A 95 -27.20 -21.76 -12.10
C ILE A 95 -28.33 -20.74 -11.92
N ALA A 96 -29.10 -20.86 -10.85
CA ALA A 96 -30.14 -19.89 -10.50
C ALA A 96 -30.39 -19.87 -8.99
N VAL A 97 -30.82 -18.72 -8.48
CA VAL A 97 -31.45 -18.62 -7.16
C VAL A 97 -32.95 -18.75 -7.37
N ASP A 98 -33.49 -19.93 -7.09
CA ASP A 98 -34.91 -20.23 -7.23
C ASP A 98 -35.70 -19.71 -6.01
N CYS A 99 -36.62 -18.77 -6.26
CA CYS A 99 -37.47 -18.17 -5.23
C CYS A 99 -38.82 -18.89 -5.04
N LYS A 100 -39.01 -20.08 -5.62
CA LYS A 100 -40.30 -20.80 -5.57
C LYS A 100 -40.67 -21.39 -4.21
N GLY A 101 -39.74 -21.45 -3.25
CA GLY A 101 -39.95 -21.98 -1.89
C GLY A 101 -39.86 -20.91 -0.80
N LYS A 102 -40.23 -21.26 0.45
CA LYS A 102 -40.19 -20.33 1.62
C LYS A 102 -38.79 -19.78 1.97
N LYS A 103 -37.70 -20.44 1.55
CA LYS A 103 -36.32 -20.10 1.96
C LYS A 103 -35.35 -19.84 0.81
N ASN A 104 -35.78 -19.74 -0.45
CA ASN A 104 -34.92 -19.58 -1.65
C ASN A 104 -33.79 -20.62 -1.77
N ASN A 105 -33.62 -21.25 -2.92
CA ASN A 105 -32.58 -22.26 -3.12
C ASN A 105 -31.59 -21.82 -4.19
N LEU A 106 -30.30 -22.10 -3.98
CA LEU A 106 -29.32 -22.07 -5.07
C LEU A 106 -29.36 -23.42 -5.76
N VAL A 107 -29.63 -23.40 -7.06
CA VAL A 107 -29.80 -24.61 -7.86
C VAL A 107 -28.87 -24.58 -9.07
N ILE A 108 -28.16 -25.69 -9.32
CA ILE A 108 -27.38 -25.93 -10.54
C ILE A 108 -27.97 -27.15 -11.23
N LYS A 109 -28.63 -26.93 -12.37
CA LYS A 109 -29.32 -27.99 -13.11
C LYS A 109 -28.47 -28.51 -14.25
N SER A 110 -28.61 -29.80 -14.54
CA SER A 110 -28.02 -30.38 -15.73
C SER A 110 -28.67 -29.83 -17.02
N LYS A 111 -27.85 -29.67 -18.05
CA LYS A 111 -28.30 -29.37 -19.41
C LYS A 111 -28.66 -30.61 -20.19
N THR A 112 -27.95 -31.71 -19.95
CA THR A 112 -28.13 -32.99 -20.67
C THR A 112 -29.25 -33.84 -20.08
N CYS A 113 -29.44 -33.83 -18.76
CA CYS A 113 -30.42 -34.63 -18.04
C CYS A 113 -31.38 -33.72 -17.27
N LYS A 114 -32.68 -33.72 -17.63
CA LYS A 114 -33.68 -32.85 -17.00
C LYS A 114 -33.90 -33.12 -15.50
N GLU A 115 -33.68 -34.36 -15.07
CA GLU A 115 -33.91 -34.80 -13.68
C GLU A 115 -32.69 -34.62 -12.78
N LYS A 116 -31.50 -34.40 -13.37
CA LYS A 116 -30.25 -34.25 -12.60
C LYS A 116 -30.07 -32.80 -12.14
N GLU A 117 -29.93 -32.63 -10.84
CA GLU A 117 -29.47 -31.39 -10.20
C GLU A 117 -28.10 -31.66 -9.56
N PHE A 118 -27.10 -30.84 -9.89
CA PHE A 118 -25.77 -30.93 -9.29
C PHE A 118 -25.75 -30.30 -7.90
N VAL A 119 -26.53 -29.24 -7.70
CA VAL A 119 -26.66 -28.50 -6.45
C VAL A 119 -28.11 -28.11 -6.26
N ASN A 120 -28.64 -28.29 -5.06
CA ASN A 120 -29.93 -27.74 -4.63
C ASN A 120 -29.85 -27.49 -3.12
N VAL A 121 -29.39 -26.29 -2.75
CA VAL A 121 -29.10 -25.94 -1.35
C VAL A 121 -29.89 -24.72 -0.91
N VAL A 122 -30.29 -24.69 0.35
CA VAL A 122 -31.06 -23.59 0.95
C VAL A 122 -30.16 -22.36 1.18
N MET A 123 -30.60 -21.19 0.74
CA MET A 123 -29.87 -19.91 0.85
C MET A 123 -30.02 -19.22 2.21
N HIS A 124 -30.24 -19.99 3.27
CA HIS A 124 -30.32 -19.48 4.64
C HIS A 124 -29.37 -20.28 5.54
N THR A 125 -28.68 -19.57 6.44
CA THR A 125 -27.80 -20.15 7.45
C THR A 125 -28.14 -19.59 8.83
N ALA A 126 -27.73 -20.28 9.88
CA ALA A 126 -27.74 -19.72 11.22
C ALA A 126 -26.55 -18.78 11.41
N GLY A 127 -26.75 -17.68 12.13
CA GLY A 127 -25.67 -16.73 12.44
C GLY A 127 -26.18 -15.55 13.26
N ILE A 128 -25.39 -14.48 13.30
CA ILE A 128 -25.79 -13.21 13.90
C ILE A 128 -26.43 -12.35 12.82
N ASP A 129 -27.67 -11.94 13.04
CA ASP A 129 -28.39 -11.08 12.12
C ASP A 129 -27.70 -9.70 12.06
N PRO A 130 -27.32 -9.22 10.87
CA PRO A 130 -26.51 -8.01 10.73
C PRO A 130 -27.27 -6.71 11.08
N VAL A 131 -28.60 -6.75 11.20
CA VAL A 131 -29.45 -5.58 11.51
C VAL A 131 -29.76 -5.53 12.99
N THR A 132 -30.20 -6.65 13.56
CA THR A 132 -30.60 -6.73 14.98
C THR A 132 -29.44 -7.04 15.90
N ASN A 133 -28.32 -7.57 15.37
CA ASN A 133 -27.18 -8.09 16.12
C ASN A 133 -27.56 -9.23 17.08
N GLU A 134 -28.68 -9.91 16.81
CA GLU A 134 -29.18 -11.06 17.57
C GLU A 134 -28.95 -12.37 16.80
N GLN A 135 -28.96 -13.50 17.51
CA GLN A 135 -28.81 -14.80 16.89
C GLN A 135 -30.09 -15.17 16.12
N SER A 136 -29.93 -15.54 14.85
CA SER A 136 -31.01 -15.99 13.98
C SER A 136 -30.62 -17.28 13.29
N GLU A 137 -31.54 -18.25 13.28
CA GLU A 137 -31.36 -19.52 12.57
C GLU A 137 -31.68 -19.41 11.07
N ASN A 138 -32.10 -18.23 10.60
CA ASN A 138 -32.64 -18.05 9.27
C ASN A 138 -32.16 -16.75 8.62
N ILE A 139 -30.85 -16.62 8.43
CA ILE A 139 -30.24 -15.46 7.78
C ILE A 139 -30.11 -15.72 6.28
N TYR A 140 -30.77 -14.90 5.48
CA TYR A 140 -30.67 -14.96 4.03
C TYR A 140 -29.27 -14.58 3.52
N GLN A 141 -28.69 -15.42 2.69
CA GLN A 141 -27.35 -15.28 2.14
C GLN A 141 -27.32 -14.31 0.94
N SER A 142 -27.59 -13.04 1.22
CA SER A 142 -27.75 -11.99 0.22
C SER A 142 -26.44 -11.60 -0.48
N GLU A 143 -25.28 -11.64 0.19
CA GLU A 143 -23.99 -11.39 -0.48
C GLU A 143 -23.64 -12.54 -1.42
N ALA A 144 -23.79 -13.80 -0.98
CA ALA A 144 -23.60 -14.96 -1.84
C ALA A 144 -24.51 -14.91 -3.09
N THR A 145 -25.78 -14.51 -2.92
CA THR A 145 -26.71 -14.25 -4.03
C THR A 145 -26.17 -13.17 -4.99
N GLY A 146 -25.63 -12.08 -4.43
CA GLY A 146 -25.03 -10.99 -5.19
C GLY A 146 -23.84 -11.46 -6.03
N VAL A 147 -22.97 -12.30 -5.47
CA VAL A 147 -21.82 -12.88 -6.19
C VAL A 147 -22.30 -13.78 -7.34
N VAL A 148 -23.22 -14.71 -7.08
CA VAL A 148 -23.78 -15.59 -8.12
C VAL A 148 -24.37 -14.77 -9.28
N LYS A 149 -25.20 -13.76 -8.97
CA LYS A 149 -25.80 -12.87 -9.98
C LYS A 149 -24.74 -12.10 -10.79
N PHE A 150 -23.66 -11.66 -10.14
CA PHE A 150 -22.56 -10.99 -10.82
C PHE A 150 -21.86 -11.91 -11.84
N TYR A 151 -21.52 -13.15 -11.46
CA TYR A 151 -20.88 -14.10 -12.38
C TYR A 151 -21.81 -14.53 -13.52
N MET A 152 -23.12 -14.65 -13.28
CA MET A 152 -24.10 -14.86 -14.35
C MET A 152 -24.04 -13.76 -15.43
N GLN A 153 -23.82 -12.51 -15.03
CA GLN A 153 -23.71 -11.37 -15.95
C GLN A 153 -22.34 -11.29 -16.64
N CYS A 154 -21.28 -11.82 -16.01
CA CYS A 154 -19.93 -11.86 -16.60
C CYS A 154 -19.87 -12.73 -17.86
N ARG A 155 -20.66 -13.82 -17.92
CA ARG A 155 -20.69 -14.78 -19.03
C ARG A 155 -20.70 -14.14 -20.42
N ASP A 156 -21.57 -13.14 -20.60
CA ASP A 156 -21.79 -12.50 -21.90
C ASP A 156 -21.07 -11.17 -22.08
N ASN A 157 -20.40 -10.67 -21.04
CA ASN A 157 -19.79 -9.35 -21.01
C ASN A 157 -18.63 -9.26 -22.02
N SER A 158 -18.78 -8.40 -23.03
CA SER A 158 -17.77 -8.19 -24.07
C SER A 158 -16.45 -7.64 -23.53
N LEU A 159 -16.45 -6.98 -22.36
CA LEU A 159 -15.24 -6.44 -21.74
C LEU A 159 -14.29 -7.55 -21.24
N LEU A 160 -14.82 -8.75 -20.98
CA LEU A 160 -14.09 -9.90 -20.43
C LEU A 160 -13.69 -10.94 -21.48
N LYS A 161 -14.34 -10.90 -22.64
CA LYS A 161 -14.05 -11.80 -23.77
C LYS A 161 -12.70 -11.45 -24.39
N LYS A 162 -12.16 -12.37 -25.20
CA LYS A 162 -10.95 -12.13 -26.00
C LYS A 162 -11.02 -10.78 -26.73
N GLU A 163 -9.92 -10.02 -26.71
CA GLU A 163 -9.81 -8.63 -27.22
C GLU A 163 -10.62 -7.58 -26.42
N GLY A 164 -11.35 -7.99 -25.38
CA GLY A 164 -12.02 -7.12 -24.43
C GLY A 164 -11.03 -6.36 -23.55
N LYS A 165 -11.44 -5.17 -23.08
CA LYS A 165 -10.57 -4.26 -22.32
C LYS A 165 -9.97 -4.87 -21.05
N PHE A 166 -10.67 -5.82 -20.43
CA PHE A 166 -10.25 -6.50 -19.20
C PHE A 166 -10.06 -8.01 -19.44
N ALA A 167 -9.86 -8.45 -20.68
CA ALA A 167 -9.60 -9.85 -21.00
C ALA A 167 -8.39 -10.40 -20.23
N MET A 168 -8.37 -11.71 -19.99
CA MET A 168 -7.14 -12.39 -19.56
C MET A 168 -6.07 -12.23 -20.65
N PRO A 169 -4.80 -11.97 -20.29
CA PRO A 169 -3.79 -11.56 -21.26
C PRO A 169 -3.30 -12.73 -22.09
N ALA A 170 -3.27 -12.53 -23.41
CA ALA A 170 -2.69 -13.45 -24.38
C ALA A 170 -1.26 -13.05 -24.79
N THR A 171 -0.86 -11.80 -24.56
CA THR A 171 0.50 -11.30 -24.83
C THR A 171 1.13 -10.64 -23.60
N ARG A 172 2.45 -10.45 -23.64
CA ARG A 172 3.21 -9.77 -22.59
C ARG A 172 2.75 -8.32 -22.41
N GLU A 173 2.46 -7.62 -23.50
CA GLU A 173 1.99 -6.24 -23.47
C GLU A 173 0.61 -6.11 -22.80
N GLU A 174 -0.30 -7.05 -23.06
CA GLU A 174 -1.60 -7.11 -22.40
C GLU A 174 -1.44 -7.39 -20.90
N PHE A 175 -0.56 -8.33 -20.53
CA PHE A 175 -0.24 -8.61 -19.13
C PHE A 175 0.33 -7.37 -18.42
N GLU A 176 1.33 -6.72 -19.02
CA GLU A 176 1.98 -5.53 -18.49
C GLU A 176 1.07 -4.30 -18.39
N SER A 177 -0.10 -4.33 -19.03
CA SER A 177 -1.12 -3.29 -18.83
C SER A 177 -1.78 -3.37 -17.45
N GLY A 178 -1.76 -4.54 -16.81
CA GLY A 178 -2.44 -4.86 -15.56
C GLY A 178 -3.98 -4.84 -15.65
N LYS A 179 -4.58 -4.58 -16.82
CA LYS A 179 -6.04 -4.41 -16.96
C LYS A 179 -6.81 -5.69 -16.58
N PHE A 180 -6.20 -6.85 -16.78
CA PHE A 180 -6.75 -8.16 -16.41
C PHE A 180 -7.00 -8.31 -14.90
N LEU A 181 -6.41 -7.47 -14.05
CA LEU A 181 -6.72 -7.44 -12.61
C LEU A 181 -8.17 -7.06 -12.35
N ASN A 182 -8.89 -6.50 -13.33
CA ASN A 182 -10.33 -6.28 -13.28
C ASN A 182 -11.13 -7.38 -14.00
N ASN A 183 -10.55 -8.57 -14.23
CA ASN A 183 -11.26 -9.70 -14.84
C ASN A 183 -11.95 -10.55 -13.76
N ALA A 184 -13.16 -11.04 -14.04
CA ALA A 184 -13.89 -11.92 -13.14
C ALA A 184 -13.22 -13.29 -12.93
N ALA A 185 -12.52 -13.81 -13.94
CA ALA A 185 -11.73 -15.05 -13.87
C ALA A 185 -10.55 -14.90 -12.91
N PHE A 186 -9.81 -13.79 -13.01
CA PHE A 186 -8.76 -13.46 -12.03
C PHE A 186 -9.30 -13.43 -10.59
N LEU A 187 -10.46 -12.79 -10.38
CA LEU A 187 -11.10 -12.69 -9.07
C LEU A 187 -11.49 -14.07 -8.49
N ILE A 188 -12.17 -14.92 -9.28
CA ILE A 188 -12.63 -16.23 -8.77
C ILE A 188 -11.47 -17.21 -8.59
N GLN A 189 -10.47 -17.20 -9.47
CA GLN A 189 -9.29 -18.05 -9.33
C GLN A 189 -8.54 -17.74 -8.02
N THR A 190 -8.37 -16.45 -7.70
CA THR A 190 -7.77 -16.02 -6.43
C THR A 190 -8.60 -16.48 -5.23
N TYR A 191 -9.94 -16.40 -5.33
CA TYR A 191 -10.83 -16.80 -4.24
C TYR A 191 -10.84 -18.33 -4.03
N ILE A 192 -10.78 -19.11 -5.12
CA ILE A 192 -10.68 -20.57 -5.06
C ILE A 192 -9.38 -20.99 -4.38
N TYR A 193 -8.26 -20.34 -4.71
CA TYR A 193 -6.97 -20.59 -4.07
C TYR A 193 -7.02 -20.38 -2.55
N GLU A 194 -7.59 -19.26 -2.09
CA GLU A 194 -7.71 -18.97 -0.65
C GLU A 194 -8.77 -19.84 0.06
N PHE A 195 -9.69 -20.48 -0.68
CA PHE A 195 -10.76 -21.30 -0.09
C PHE A 195 -10.39 -22.79 0.03
N ILE A 196 -9.60 -23.32 -0.90
CA ILE A 196 -9.25 -24.74 -0.96
C ILE A 196 -8.00 -25.00 -0.11
N ASP A 197 -8.18 -25.73 1.00
CA ASP A 197 -7.10 -25.97 1.96
C ASP A 197 -6.31 -27.27 1.68
N THR A 198 -6.92 -28.27 1.01
CA THR A 198 -6.30 -29.60 0.86
C THR A 198 -6.18 -30.05 -0.59
N ALA A 199 -5.17 -30.89 -0.87
CA ALA A 199 -4.99 -31.50 -2.19
C ALA A 199 -6.22 -32.35 -2.61
N GLU A 200 -6.93 -32.94 -1.65
CA GLU A 200 -8.13 -33.73 -1.93
C GLU A 200 -9.33 -32.85 -2.28
N ASP A 201 -9.51 -31.73 -1.59
CA ASP A 201 -10.53 -30.74 -1.94
C ASP A 201 -10.25 -30.12 -3.32
N TYR A 202 -8.97 -29.89 -3.65
CA TYR A 202 -8.57 -29.43 -4.98
C TYR A 202 -8.94 -30.44 -6.08
N LYS A 203 -8.65 -31.74 -5.88
CA LYS A 203 -9.07 -32.79 -6.83
C LYS A 203 -10.59 -32.81 -7.00
N ASN A 204 -11.33 -32.80 -5.88
CA ASN A 204 -12.79 -32.76 -5.88
C ASN A 204 -13.34 -31.55 -6.66
N PHE A 205 -12.69 -30.39 -6.51
CA PHE A 205 -13.02 -29.19 -7.28
C PHE A 205 -12.75 -29.38 -8.78
N VAL A 206 -11.59 -29.90 -9.17
CA VAL A 206 -11.24 -30.18 -10.58
C VAL A 206 -12.22 -31.17 -11.21
N GLU A 207 -12.62 -32.22 -10.48
CA GLU A 207 -13.65 -33.18 -10.91
C GLU A 207 -15.00 -32.48 -11.13
N ALA A 208 -15.40 -31.60 -10.21
CA ALA A 208 -16.64 -30.83 -10.36
C ALA A 208 -16.62 -29.91 -11.59
N VAL A 209 -15.48 -29.26 -11.88
CA VAL A 209 -15.29 -28.46 -13.11
C VAL A 209 -15.44 -29.33 -14.35
N HIS A 210 -14.79 -30.50 -14.36
CA HIS A 210 -14.85 -31.45 -15.46
C HIS A 210 -16.28 -31.94 -15.72
N GLU A 211 -16.98 -32.38 -14.68
CA GLU A 211 -18.37 -32.84 -14.77
C GLU A 211 -19.32 -31.76 -15.30
N LEU A 212 -19.24 -30.54 -14.76
CA LEU A 212 -20.10 -29.44 -15.19
C LEU A 212 -19.81 -29.03 -16.64
N LEU A 213 -18.54 -29.08 -17.06
CA LEU A 213 -18.14 -28.74 -18.43
C LEU A 213 -18.62 -29.80 -19.44
N ILE A 214 -18.47 -31.08 -19.13
CA ILE A 214 -19.02 -32.19 -19.95
C ILE A 214 -20.53 -32.07 -20.06
N ASP A 215 -21.24 -31.75 -18.98
CA ASP A 215 -22.68 -31.54 -19.01
C ASP A 215 -23.10 -30.42 -19.99
N GLN A 216 -22.19 -29.51 -20.35
CA GLN A 216 -22.47 -28.49 -21.38
C GLN A 216 -22.29 -29.00 -22.81
N VAL A 217 -21.55 -30.09 -23.02
CA VAL A 217 -21.25 -30.63 -24.35
C VAL A 217 -22.36 -31.63 -24.72
N VAL A 218 -23.48 -31.12 -25.24
CA VAL A 218 -24.51 -31.98 -25.84
C VAL A 218 -23.97 -32.48 -27.19
N GLU A 219 -23.94 -33.81 -27.36
CA GLU A 219 -23.69 -34.48 -28.64
C GLU A 219 -24.52 -33.84 -29.76
N LYS A 220 -23.85 -33.06 -30.63
CA LYS A 220 -24.17 -32.76 -32.04
C LYS A 220 -23.15 -31.76 -32.61
N GLU A 221 -21.86 -31.98 -32.40
CA GLU A 221 -20.87 -31.50 -33.38
C GLU A 221 -20.78 -32.62 -34.43
N ASN A 222 -21.54 -32.47 -35.53
CA ASN A 222 -21.36 -33.31 -36.72
C ASN A 222 -19.87 -33.20 -37.12
N PRO A 223 -19.09 -34.30 -37.06
CA PRO A 223 -17.64 -34.26 -37.32
C PRO A 223 -17.32 -33.71 -38.71
N GLU A 224 -18.27 -33.78 -39.63
CA GLU A 224 -18.11 -33.40 -41.04
C GLU A 224 -18.30 -31.90 -41.33
N GLN A 225 -18.75 -31.05 -40.39
CA GLN A 225 -19.16 -29.67 -40.73
C GLN A 225 -18.46 -28.49 -40.06
N THR A 226 -17.44 -28.64 -39.19
CA THR A 226 -16.68 -27.45 -38.75
C THR A 226 -15.18 -27.70 -38.58
N LYS A 227 -14.37 -27.14 -39.48
CA LYS A 227 -12.89 -27.05 -39.35
C LYS A 227 -12.41 -26.20 -38.16
N LYS A 228 -13.29 -25.78 -37.25
CA LYS A 228 -12.98 -24.93 -36.07
C LYS A 228 -13.62 -25.55 -34.82
N LYS A 229 -12.79 -25.97 -33.86
CA LYS A 229 -13.23 -26.37 -32.50
C LYS A 229 -14.19 -25.32 -31.91
N GLY A 230 -15.34 -25.76 -31.41
CA GLY A 230 -16.31 -24.90 -30.73
C GLY A 230 -15.73 -24.24 -29.47
N LYS A 231 -16.37 -23.16 -28.98
CA LYS A 231 -15.91 -22.39 -27.80
C LYS A 231 -15.69 -23.29 -26.57
N LYS A 232 -16.59 -24.26 -26.33
CA LYS A 232 -16.52 -25.17 -25.18
C LYS A 232 -15.34 -26.13 -25.26
N SER A 233 -15.05 -26.67 -26.45
CA SER A 233 -13.87 -27.52 -26.67
C SER A 233 -12.57 -26.77 -26.43
N LYS A 234 -12.49 -25.47 -26.79
CA LYS A 234 -11.32 -24.65 -26.48
C LYS A 234 -11.11 -24.45 -24.98
N ILE A 235 -12.16 -24.12 -24.25
CA ILE A 235 -12.09 -23.95 -22.78
C ILE A 235 -11.72 -25.28 -22.11
N PHE A 236 -12.22 -26.40 -22.63
CA PHE A 236 -11.81 -27.73 -22.16
C PHE A 236 -10.31 -27.95 -22.35
N ASP A 237 -9.78 -27.67 -23.54
CA ASP A 237 -8.35 -27.79 -23.84
C ASP A 237 -7.47 -26.80 -23.05
N GLU A 238 -8.02 -25.66 -22.62
CA GLU A 238 -7.34 -24.66 -21.79
C GLU A 238 -7.26 -25.09 -20.31
N LEU A 239 -8.26 -25.82 -19.81
CA LEU A 239 -8.35 -26.26 -18.41
C LEU A 239 -7.78 -27.66 -18.18
N PHE A 240 -7.85 -28.54 -19.17
CA PHE A 240 -7.50 -29.95 -19.06
C PHE A 240 -6.46 -30.36 -20.09
N ILE A 241 -5.50 -31.16 -19.65
CA ILE A 241 -4.49 -31.75 -20.52
C ILE A 241 -4.68 -33.27 -20.61
N ALA A 242 -4.45 -33.81 -21.81
CA ALA A 242 -4.44 -35.25 -22.01
C ALA A 242 -3.25 -35.90 -21.26
N LYS A 243 -3.47 -37.10 -20.71
CA LYS A 243 -2.51 -37.77 -19.82
C LYS A 243 -1.15 -38.04 -20.49
N ASP A 244 -1.15 -38.27 -21.79
CA ASP A 244 0.04 -38.47 -22.63
C ASP A 244 0.89 -37.20 -22.80
N ALA A 245 0.27 -36.02 -22.77
CA ALA A 245 0.98 -34.73 -22.84
C ALA A 245 1.46 -34.20 -21.47
N LEU A 246 1.22 -34.94 -20.38
CA LEU A 246 1.61 -34.55 -19.02
C LEU A 246 3.13 -34.45 -18.84
N SER A 247 3.89 -35.34 -19.48
CA SER A 247 5.35 -35.43 -19.33
C SER A 247 6.07 -34.13 -19.70
N GLU A 248 5.64 -33.47 -20.77
CA GLU A 248 6.23 -32.21 -21.27
C GLU A 248 5.98 -31.02 -20.33
N ASN A 249 4.84 -31.03 -19.63
CA ASN A 249 4.43 -29.94 -18.74
C ASN A 249 4.87 -30.14 -17.29
N LYS A 250 5.27 -31.35 -16.92
CA LYS A 250 5.66 -31.70 -15.55
C LYS A 250 6.84 -30.86 -15.04
N LYS A 251 7.80 -30.54 -15.92
CA LYS A 251 8.99 -29.73 -15.62
C LYS A 251 8.67 -28.39 -14.97
N TYR A 252 7.54 -27.77 -15.34
CA TYR A 252 7.11 -26.47 -14.81
C TYR A 252 6.79 -26.58 -13.31
N ILE A 253 5.95 -27.56 -12.95
CA ILE A 253 5.55 -27.82 -11.57
C ILE A 253 6.75 -28.34 -10.75
N GLU A 254 7.52 -29.29 -11.30
CA GLU A 254 8.70 -29.83 -10.62
C GLU A 254 9.72 -28.74 -10.28
N SER A 255 9.97 -27.80 -11.19
CA SER A 255 10.91 -26.69 -10.92
C SER A 255 10.48 -25.80 -9.75
N PHE A 256 9.18 -25.52 -9.61
CA PHE A 256 8.66 -24.78 -8.46
C PHE A 256 8.74 -25.60 -7.17
N CYS A 257 8.41 -26.90 -7.22
CA CYS A 257 8.56 -27.80 -6.07
C CYS A 257 10.01 -27.88 -5.60
N ASP A 258 10.97 -27.94 -6.51
CA ASP A 258 12.40 -27.98 -6.22
C ASP A 258 12.86 -26.65 -5.59
N LEU A 259 12.38 -25.51 -6.08
CA LEU A 259 12.62 -24.20 -5.47
C LEU A 259 12.06 -24.13 -4.04
N LEU A 260 10.83 -24.58 -3.81
CA LEU A 260 10.22 -24.62 -2.48
C LEU A 260 10.99 -25.52 -1.52
N LYS A 261 11.40 -26.71 -1.99
CA LYS A 261 12.23 -27.63 -1.21
C LYS A 261 13.57 -27.00 -0.84
N ALA A 262 14.25 -26.38 -1.81
CA ALA A 262 15.51 -25.68 -1.56
C ALA A 262 15.35 -24.56 -0.53
N LYS A 263 14.28 -23.76 -0.60
CA LYS A 263 13.98 -22.72 0.39
C LYS A 263 13.79 -23.30 1.79
N ASN A 264 13.00 -24.36 1.91
CA ASN A 264 12.69 -24.98 3.19
C ASN A 264 13.92 -25.64 3.84
N GLU A 265 14.76 -26.31 3.05
CA GLU A 265 16.00 -26.94 3.56
C GLU A 265 17.06 -25.93 4.00
N ASN A 266 16.98 -24.68 3.52
CA ASN A 266 17.91 -23.60 3.88
C ASN A 266 17.31 -22.61 4.89
N THR A 267 16.11 -22.85 5.41
CA THR A 267 15.45 -21.89 6.30
C THR A 267 16.08 -21.95 7.70
N LYS A 268 16.49 -20.80 8.24
CA LYS A 268 17.02 -20.63 9.60
C LYS A 268 16.00 -20.04 10.57
N PHE A 269 14.79 -19.82 10.08
CA PHE A 269 13.65 -19.24 10.78
C PHE A 269 12.39 -19.97 10.30
N PRO A 270 11.32 -20.10 11.10
CA PRO A 270 10.13 -20.86 10.68
C PRO A 270 9.36 -20.21 9.54
N PHE A 271 9.63 -18.93 9.22
CA PHE A 271 8.95 -18.19 8.16
C PHE A 271 9.95 -17.55 7.21
N TYR A 272 9.90 -17.89 5.93
CA TYR A 272 10.73 -17.28 4.90
C TYR A 272 10.18 -15.92 4.44
N ASN A 273 8.85 -15.78 4.36
CA ASN A 273 8.16 -14.57 3.94
C ASN A 273 6.78 -14.44 4.60
N ASP A 274 6.14 -13.27 4.49
CA ASP A 274 4.85 -12.95 5.10
C ASP A 274 3.72 -13.91 4.69
N SER A 275 3.79 -14.54 3.52
CA SER A 275 2.75 -15.48 3.07
C SER A 275 2.72 -16.78 3.87
N GLN A 276 3.79 -17.12 4.59
CA GLN A 276 3.87 -18.31 5.44
C GLN A 276 3.40 -18.04 6.87
N LEU A 277 3.13 -16.78 7.23
CA LEU A 277 2.56 -16.48 8.54
C LEU A 277 1.13 -17.02 8.64
N PRO A 278 0.75 -17.60 9.79
CA PRO A 278 -0.64 -17.97 10.05
C PRO A 278 -1.55 -16.74 9.85
N LYS A 279 -2.56 -16.88 8.99
CA LYS A 279 -3.59 -15.85 8.77
C LYS A 279 -4.83 -16.23 9.55
N TYR A 280 -5.41 -15.29 10.29
CA TYR A 280 -6.55 -15.62 11.13
C TYR A 280 -7.72 -16.15 10.29
N THR A 281 -8.48 -17.04 10.90
CA THR A 281 -9.67 -17.66 10.32
C THR A 281 -10.82 -17.66 11.32
N ARG A 282 -11.92 -18.32 10.95
CA ARG A 282 -13.03 -18.58 11.87
C ARG A 282 -12.98 -20.02 12.34
N VAL A 283 -12.80 -20.25 13.64
CA VAL A 283 -12.74 -21.60 14.23
C VAL A 283 -13.95 -21.88 15.12
N PRO A 284 -14.37 -23.15 15.28
CA PRO A 284 -15.42 -23.51 16.22
C PRO A 284 -14.97 -23.29 17.67
N ARG A 285 -15.90 -23.00 18.57
CA ARG A 285 -15.62 -22.98 20.02
C ARG A 285 -15.18 -24.34 20.51
N CYS A 286 -14.13 -24.36 21.31
CA CYS A 286 -13.78 -25.51 22.13
C CYS A 286 -14.78 -25.60 23.29
N LYS A 287 -15.24 -26.82 23.59
CA LYS A 287 -16.11 -27.08 24.74
C LYS A 287 -15.32 -26.90 26.03
N LEU A 288 -15.98 -26.40 27.07
CA LEU A 288 -15.34 -26.11 28.37
C LEU A 288 -14.70 -27.35 29.03
N ASP A 289 -15.25 -28.54 28.79
CA ASP A 289 -14.71 -29.82 29.25
C ASP A 289 -13.56 -30.36 28.38
N LYS A 290 -13.18 -29.62 27.33
CA LYS A 290 -12.21 -30.00 26.28
C LYS A 290 -12.54 -31.32 25.57
N SER A 291 -13.79 -31.80 25.62
CA SER A 291 -14.22 -33.04 24.94
C SER A 291 -14.24 -32.92 23.42
N GLY A 292 -14.15 -31.71 22.88
CA GLY A 292 -14.15 -31.43 21.45
C GLY A 292 -14.59 -30.02 21.14
N PHE A 293 -15.24 -29.85 19.98
CA PHE A 293 -15.70 -28.56 19.48
C PHE A 293 -17.21 -28.50 19.35
N GLU A 294 -17.74 -27.28 19.40
CA GLU A 294 -19.12 -27.00 19.05
C GLU A 294 -19.39 -27.26 17.58
N LYS A 295 -20.54 -27.88 17.28
CA LYS A 295 -20.93 -28.22 15.90
C LYS A 295 -21.58 -27.05 15.16
N SER A 296 -22.21 -26.13 15.89
CA SER A 296 -22.97 -25.03 15.28
C SER A 296 -22.02 -23.95 14.75
N GLN A 297 -22.16 -23.60 13.47
CA GLN A 297 -21.39 -22.54 12.84
C GLN A 297 -21.66 -21.14 13.38
N ALA A 298 -22.84 -20.93 13.98
CA ALA A 298 -23.15 -19.68 14.67
C ALA A 298 -22.23 -19.44 15.88
N LEU A 299 -21.61 -20.49 16.41
CA LEU A 299 -20.69 -20.40 17.54
C LEU A 299 -19.23 -20.19 17.12
N TYR A 300 -18.92 -20.17 15.82
CA TYR A 300 -17.55 -19.93 15.36
C TYR A 300 -17.14 -18.48 15.61
N TYR A 301 -15.88 -18.29 16.00
CA TYR A 301 -15.31 -16.99 16.32
C TYR A 301 -14.05 -16.72 15.50
N SER A 302 -13.66 -15.45 15.38
CA SER A 302 -12.44 -15.03 14.69
C SER A 302 -11.24 -15.22 15.61
N ASP A 303 -10.26 -16.02 15.22
CA ASP A 303 -9.16 -16.47 16.09
C ASP A 303 -7.89 -15.59 15.97
N CYS A 304 -8.06 -14.27 15.87
CA CYS A 304 -6.95 -13.35 15.54
C CYS A 304 -5.82 -13.39 16.57
N VAL A 305 -6.16 -13.30 17.87
CA VAL A 305 -5.16 -13.31 18.94
C VAL A 305 -4.53 -14.70 19.08
N GLU A 306 -5.35 -15.73 18.93
CA GLU A 306 -4.91 -17.12 18.89
C GLU A 306 -3.92 -17.36 17.74
N THR A 307 -4.21 -16.85 16.56
CA THR A 307 -3.35 -16.97 15.36
C THR A 307 -2.02 -16.25 15.54
N ALA A 308 -2.04 -15.03 16.09
CA ALA A 308 -0.82 -14.31 16.42
C ALA A 308 0.04 -15.10 17.42
N LEU A 309 -0.59 -15.75 18.41
CA LEU A 309 0.08 -16.68 19.32
C LEU A 309 0.58 -17.94 18.61
N LEU A 310 -0.13 -18.50 17.64
CA LEU A 310 0.36 -19.65 16.86
C LEU A 310 1.70 -19.30 16.20
N GLY A 311 1.74 -18.18 15.48
CA GLY A 311 2.96 -17.71 14.83
C GLY A 311 4.09 -17.45 15.83
N LEU A 312 3.80 -16.82 16.98
CA LEU A 312 4.77 -16.62 18.05
C LEU A 312 5.32 -17.96 18.58
N PHE A 313 4.45 -18.93 18.88
CA PHE A 313 4.88 -20.22 19.40
C PHE A 313 5.66 -21.04 18.37
N CYS A 314 5.37 -20.90 17.07
CA CYS A 314 6.24 -21.42 16.02
C CYS A 314 7.66 -20.86 16.14
N CYS A 315 7.83 -19.54 16.34
CA CYS A 315 9.15 -18.94 16.58
C CYS A 315 9.80 -19.40 17.89
N LEU A 316 9.03 -19.56 18.96
CA LEU A 316 9.54 -20.02 20.25
C LEU A 316 10.00 -21.49 20.19
N ALA A 317 9.29 -22.34 19.46
CA ALA A 317 9.56 -23.77 19.38
C ALA A 317 10.62 -24.13 18.33
N TYR A 318 10.82 -23.29 17.32
CA TYR A 318 11.65 -23.62 16.16
C TYR A 318 13.13 -23.81 16.51
N ASN A 319 13.66 -24.97 16.16
CA ASN A 319 15.09 -25.26 16.25
C ASN A 319 15.76 -24.99 14.88
N PRO A 320 16.57 -23.92 14.76
CA PRO A 320 17.23 -23.59 13.50
C PRO A 320 18.31 -24.62 13.09
N GLU A 321 18.80 -25.45 14.01
CA GLU A 321 19.78 -26.51 13.69
C GLU A 321 19.13 -27.73 13.03
N THR A 322 17.91 -28.08 13.42
CA THR A 322 17.21 -29.28 12.92
C THR A 322 16.08 -28.96 11.96
N GLY A 323 15.63 -27.70 11.88
CA GLY A 323 14.48 -27.29 11.08
C GLY A 323 13.13 -27.80 11.62
N GLU A 324 13.06 -28.13 12.91
CA GLU A 324 11.90 -28.76 13.55
C GLU A 324 11.47 -27.99 14.80
N TYR A 325 10.18 -28.09 15.15
CA TYR A 325 9.64 -27.54 16.38
C TYR A 325 9.92 -28.46 17.58
N GLN A 326 10.37 -27.87 18.68
CA GLN A 326 10.65 -28.56 19.94
C GLN A 326 10.06 -27.76 21.09
N THR A 327 9.60 -28.44 22.14
CA THR A 327 8.98 -27.77 23.32
C THR A 327 9.70 -28.08 24.62
N SER A 328 10.64 -29.02 24.63
CA SER A 328 11.32 -29.48 25.84
C SER A 328 12.11 -28.39 26.57
N HIS A 329 12.57 -27.36 25.87
CA HIS A 329 13.30 -26.23 26.45
C HIS A 329 12.41 -25.22 27.18
N MET A 330 11.07 -25.28 27.01
CA MET A 330 10.12 -24.35 27.64
C MET A 330 9.84 -24.69 29.11
N GLY A 331 10.20 -25.90 29.55
CA GLY A 331 10.08 -26.38 30.93
C GLY A 331 9.09 -27.55 31.08
N GLU A 332 9.06 -28.16 32.27
CA GLU A 332 8.17 -29.30 32.57
C GLU A 332 6.70 -28.90 32.75
N GLY A 333 6.44 -27.60 32.95
CA GLY A 333 5.10 -27.04 33.18
C GLY A 333 4.26 -26.82 31.93
N ILE A 334 4.77 -27.15 30.73
CA ILE A 334 4.04 -26.97 29.48
C ILE A 334 2.74 -27.79 29.45
N SER A 335 1.71 -27.23 28.81
CA SER A 335 0.43 -27.92 28.65
C SER A 335 0.56 -29.15 27.77
N LYS A 336 -0.26 -30.17 28.05
CA LYS A 336 -0.30 -31.40 27.24
C LYS A 336 -0.73 -31.11 25.81
N GLU A 337 -1.63 -30.14 25.65
CA GLU A 337 -2.16 -29.70 24.38
C GLU A 337 -1.08 -29.02 23.52
N LEU A 338 -0.24 -28.16 24.11
CA LEU A 338 0.88 -27.55 23.38
C LEU A 338 1.87 -28.61 22.91
N LYS A 339 2.19 -29.58 23.78
CA LYS A 339 3.10 -30.67 23.45
C LYS A 339 2.56 -31.52 22.30
N GLN A 340 1.30 -31.95 22.40
CA GLN A 340 0.63 -32.74 21.36
C GLN A 340 0.58 -31.97 20.03
N PHE A 341 0.30 -30.66 20.06
CA PHE A 341 0.23 -29.85 18.86
C PHE A 341 1.54 -29.90 18.05
N PHE A 342 2.69 -29.67 18.68
CA PHE A 342 3.98 -29.72 17.97
C PHE A 342 4.47 -31.16 17.69
N GLU A 343 3.89 -32.18 18.32
CA GLU A 343 4.10 -33.58 17.90
C GLU A 343 3.33 -33.89 16.60
N ASP A 344 2.10 -33.36 16.47
CA ASP A 344 1.27 -33.52 15.27
C ASP A 344 1.76 -32.64 14.10
N TYR A 345 2.33 -31.46 14.41
CA TYR A 345 2.87 -30.48 13.46
C TYR A 345 4.35 -30.17 13.77
N PRO A 346 5.30 -31.09 13.47
CA PRO A 346 6.69 -30.97 13.93
C PRO A 346 7.56 -30.04 13.08
N LYS A 347 7.09 -29.57 11.92
CA LYS A 347 7.86 -28.76 10.96
C LYS A 347 7.06 -27.56 10.46
N PRO A 348 7.72 -26.46 10.08
CA PRO A 348 7.06 -25.37 9.39
C PRO A 348 6.36 -25.86 8.11
N THR A 349 5.19 -25.30 7.83
CA THR A 349 4.42 -25.52 6.61
C THR A 349 4.34 -24.24 5.80
N GLU A 350 4.07 -24.36 4.51
CA GLU A 350 3.92 -23.18 3.64
C GLU A 350 2.66 -22.37 3.98
N THR A 351 1.59 -23.04 4.38
CA THR A 351 0.34 -22.41 4.82
C THR A 351 -0.17 -23.07 6.09
N THR A 352 -0.92 -22.31 6.89
CA THR A 352 -1.65 -22.84 8.05
C THR A 352 -3.08 -23.16 7.60
N ASP A 353 -3.44 -24.44 7.57
CA ASP A 353 -4.79 -24.86 7.16
C ASP A 353 -5.83 -24.71 8.29
N PHE A 354 -7.11 -24.81 7.93
CA PHE A 354 -8.20 -24.70 8.88
C PHE A 354 -8.11 -25.72 10.04
N GLU A 355 -7.65 -26.95 9.78
CA GLU A 355 -7.58 -27.97 10.82
C GLU A 355 -6.46 -27.65 11.82
N MET A 356 -5.32 -27.13 11.36
CA MET A 356 -4.23 -26.65 12.22
C MET A 356 -4.71 -25.49 13.10
N HIS A 357 -5.44 -24.51 12.56
CA HIS A 357 -6.09 -23.45 13.35
C HIS A 357 -7.04 -24.02 14.41
N LYS A 358 -7.89 -24.97 14.00
CA LYS A 358 -8.83 -25.63 14.89
C LYS A 358 -8.11 -26.39 16.01
N GLN A 359 -7.06 -27.16 15.72
CA GLN A 359 -6.28 -27.84 16.76
C GLN A 359 -5.54 -26.86 17.66
N TRP A 360 -4.98 -25.78 17.10
CA TRP A 360 -4.34 -24.73 17.88
C TRP A 360 -5.30 -24.08 18.88
N SER A 361 -6.57 -23.84 18.49
CA SER A 361 -7.57 -23.27 19.39
C SER A 361 -7.77 -24.06 20.70
N LYS A 362 -7.52 -25.38 20.73
CA LYS A 362 -7.56 -26.20 21.97
C LYS A 362 -6.43 -25.87 22.95
N VAL A 363 -5.30 -25.39 22.45
CA VAL A 363 -4.13 -25.02 23.25
C VAL A 363 -4.43 -23.76 24.06
N VAL A 364 -5.09 -22.79 23.43
CA VAL A 364 -5.32 -21.43 23.94
C VAL A 364 -6.70 -21.22 24.57
N ALA A 365 -7.70 -22.05 24.23
CA ALA A 365 -9.04 -21.98 24.80
C ALA A 365 -9.17 -22.78 26.11
N CYS A 366 -10.18 -22.44 26.90
CA CYS A 366 -10.57 -23.17 28.11
C CYS A 366 -9.42 -23.30 29.13
N LEU A 367 -8.55 -22.29 29.19
CA LEU A 367 -7.47 -22.22 30.18
C LEU A 367 -8.03 -22.07 31.60
N LYS A 368 -7.37 -22.69 32.58
CA LYS A 368 -7.88 -22.76 33.96
C LYS A 368 -7.79 -21.43 34.71
N ASN A 369 -6.88 -20.55 34.31
CA ASN A 369 -6.69 -19.26 34.94
C ASN A 369 -7.86 -18.31 34.64
N ASP A 370 -8.73 -18.08 35.63
CA ASP A 370 -9.91 -17.23 35.51
C ASP A 370 -9.60 -15.73 35.37
N LYS A 371 -8.33 -15.31 35.54
CA LYS A 371 -7.90 -13.93 35.25
C LYS A 371 -7.80 -13.65 33.75
N ILE A 372 -7.67 -14.69 32.92
CA ILE A 372 -7.59 -14.55 31.47
C ILE A 372 -8.95 -14.12 30.93
N ASP A 373 -8.93 -13.09 30.10
CA ASP A 373 -10.12 -12.46 29.55
C ASP A 373 -10.43 -13.00 28.15
N TYR A 374 -11.67 -13.45 27.97
CA TYR A 374 -12.18 -14.03 26.72
C TYR A 374 -13.51 -13.36 26.36
N LYS A 375 -13.79 -13.20 25.06
CA LYS A 375 -15.06 -12.62 24.60
C LYS A 375 -16.22 -13.60 24.69
N LYS A 376 -15.94 -14.91 24.54
CA LYS A 376 -16.90 -16.01 24.63
C LYS A 376 -16.44 -16.98 25.72
N GLU A 377 -17.32 -17.86 26.18
CA GLU A 377 -17.08 -18.85 27.26
C GLU A 377 -15.69 -19.53 27.21
N LYS A 378 -14.67 -18.87 27.79
CA LYS A 378 -13.24 -19.21 27.67
C LYS A 378 -12.74 -19.49 26.23
N ASN A 379 -13.32 -18.81 25.24
CA ASN A 379 -12.97 -18.86 23.83
C ASN A 379 -12.89 -17.43 23.28
N GLU A 380 -12.14 -17.20 22.19
CA GLU A 380 -11.91 -15.86 21.62
C GLU A 380 -11.15 -14.95 22.59
N LEU A 381 -9.83 -15.14 22.67
CA LEU A 381 -8.94 -14.42 23.58
C LEU A 381 -8.94 -12.92 23.30
N ILE A 382 -9.06 -12.11 24.35
CA ILE A 382 -9.07 -10.64 24.21
C ILE A 382 -7.65 -10.10 24.08
N ALA A 383 -7.43 -9.22 23.10
CA ALA A 383 -6.15 -8.54 22.91
C ALA A 383 -5.79 -7.61 24.07
N GLY A 384 -4.50 -7.61 24.43
CA GLY A 384 -3.89 -6.81 25.49
C GLY A 384 -2.63 -7.51 26.00
N VAL A 385 -1.53 -6.77 26.17
CA VAL A 385 -0.21 -7.35 26.52
C VAL A 385 -0.31 -8.19 27.80
N GLY A 386 -0.91 -7.64 28.86
CA GLY A 386 -1.09 -8.36 30.12
C GLY A 386 -1.96 -9.61 29.97
N ASN A 387 -3.03 -9.54 29.17
CA ASN A 387 -3.91 -10.70 28.95
C ASN A 387 -3.24 -11.84 28.18
N ILE A 388 -2.49 -11.49 27.13
CA ILE A 388 -1.73 -12.43 26.31
C ILE A 388 -0.65 -13.12 27.17
N LEU A 389 0.05 -12.36 28.02
CA LEU A 389 1.03 -12.90 28.96
C LEU A 389 0.39 -13.90 29.94
N LEU A 390 -0.80 -13.63 30.48
CA LEU A 390 -1.51 -14.59 31.33
C LEU A 390 -1.82 -15.91 30.61
N ALA A 391 -2.19 -15.85 29.32
CA ALA A 391 -2.39 -17.04 28.50
C ALA A 391 -1.08 -17.81 28.28
N ILE A 392 0.00 -17.12 27.90
CA ILE A 392 1.35 -17.72 27.75
C ILE A 392 1.79 -18.40 29.06
N SER A 393 1.55 -17.77 30.20
CA SER A 393 1.89 -18.30 31.52
C SER A 393 1.20 -19.62 31.83
N GLU A 394 -0.09 -19.75 31.50
CA GLU A 394 -0.84 -20.98 31.74
C GLU A 394 -0.49 -22.08 30.72
N ILE A 395 -0.19 -21.71 29.47
CA ILE A 395 0.23 -22.65 28.41
C ILE A 395 1.62 -23.24 28.69
N THR A 396 2.55 -22.42 29.16
CA THR A 396 3.97 -22.80 29.36
C THR A 396 4.30 -23.24 30.79
N GLY A 397 3.41 -22.94 31.74
CA GLY A 397 3.64 -23.15 33.17
C GLY A 397 4.59 -22.14 33.81
N GLN A 398 5.10 -21.14 33.08
CA GLN A 398 5.97 -20.10 33.63
C GLN A 398 5.17 -19.02 34.36
N LYS A 399 4.94 -19.22 35.66
CA LYS A 399 4.06 -18.34 36.45
C LYS A 399 4.76 -17.14 37.08
N LYS A 400 5.94 -17.35 37.68
CA LYS A 400 6.54 -16.37 38.59
C LYS A 400 6.87 -15.02 37.93
N GLU A 401 7.67 -15.02 36.88
CA GLU A 401 8.12 -13.76 36.26
C GLU A 401 7.01 -13.12 35.42
N ILE A 402 6.16 -13.93 34.77
CA ILE A 402 5.04 -13.42 33.98
C ILE A 402 3.99 -12.74 34.88
N LEU A 403 3.62 -13.32 36.02
CA LEU A 403 2.64 -12.71 36.92
C LEU A 403 3.15 -11.39 37.52
N LYS A 404 4.44 -11.29 37.85
CA LYS A 404 5.05 -10.01 38.29
C LYS A 404 4.96 -8.94 37.20
N LEU A 405 5.19 -9.30 35.93
CA LEU A 405 5.05 -8.36 34.83
C LEU A 405 3.59 -7.93 34.64
N VAL A 406 2.63 -8.86 34.75
CA VAL A 406 1.21 -8.53 34.70
C VAL A 406 0.81 -7.58 35.84
N GLU A 407 1.27 -7.82 37.06
CA GLU A 407 1.05 -6.91 38.21
C GLU A 407 1.67 -5.52 37.97
N CYS A 408 2.84 -5.46 37.34
CA CYS A 408 3.48 -4.20 36.94
C CYS A 408 2.59 -3.43 35.96
N ILE A 409 2.09 -4.11 34.91
CA ILE A 409 1.19 -3.53 33.91
C ILE A 409 -0.11 -3.03 34.57
N GLU A 410 -0.71 -3.82 35.46
CA GLU A 410 -1.92 -3.43 36.20
C GLU A 410 -1.70 -2.17 37.06
N ASN A 411 -0.53 -2.05 37.71
CA ASN A 411 -0.17 -0.86 38.48
C ASN A 411 0.02 0.38 37.58
N ILE A 412 0.72 0.24 36.46
CA ILE A 412 0.94 1.33 35.50
C ILE A 412 -0.39 1.81 34.92
N CYS A 413 -1.30 0.89 34.60
CA CYS A 413 -2.65 1.24 34.15
C CYS A 413 -3.46 2.02 35.20
N ARG A 414 -3.16 1.84 36.50
CA ARG A 414 -3.80 2.58 37.59
C ARG A 414 -3.18 3.95 37.82
N THR A 415 -1.86 4.09 37.69
CA THR A 415 -1.15 5.36 37.95
C THR A 415 -1.12 6.27 36.72
N GLY A 416 -1.17 5.70 35.52
CA GLY A 416 -1.01 6.43 34.26
C GLY A 416 0.46 6.69 33.88
N GLU A 417 1.41 6.12 34.62
CA GLU A 417 2.86 6.39 34.49
C GLU A 417 3.53 5.44 33.49
N LEU A 418 3.08 5.44 32.23
CA LEU A 418 3.61 4.52 31.23
C LEU A 418 5.06 4.87 30.83
N ASP A 419 5.34 6.16 30.59
CA ASP A 419 6.59 6.63 29.99
C ASP A 419 7.84 6.22 30.80
N ASP A 420 7.78 6.32 32.12
CA ASP A 420 8.89 5.96 33.01
C ASP A 420 9.16 4.44 33.07
N ASN A 421 8.20 3.61 32.66
CA ASN A 421 8.24 2.16 32.86
C ASN A 421 8.37 1.35 31.56
N GLN A 422 8.38 1.98 30.38
CA GLN A 422 8.42 1.28 29.09
C GLN A 422 9.65 0.36 28.95
N SER A 423 10.83 0.85 29.36
CA SER A 423 12.07 0.06 29.30
C SER A 423 12.02 -1.17 30.22
N GLU A 424 11.48 -1.03 31.43
CA GLU A 424 11.37 -2.15 32.37
C GLU A 424 10.40 -3.23 31.85
N ILE A 425 9.31 -2.81 31.22
CA ILE A 425 8.37 -3.74 30.56
C ILE A 425 9.09 -4.49 29.44
N ALA A 426 9.79 -3.77 28.55
CA ALA A 426 10.51 -4.37 27.43
C ALA A 426 11.55 -5.41 27.90
N ASP A 427 12.37 -5.07 28.91
CA ASP A 427 13.39 -5.97 29.47
C ASP A 427 12.77 -7.25 30.06
N LYS A 428 11.63 -7.13 30.75
CA LYS A 428 10.91 -8.29 31.30
C LYS A 428 10.31 -9.16 30.20
N ILE A 429 9.74 -8.57 29.15
CA ILE A 429 9.23 -9.31 27.98
C ILE A 429 10.40 -10.05 27.31
N GLU A 430 11.55 -9.39 27.11
CA GLU A 430 12.75 -10.03 26.55
C GLU A 430 13.17 -11.25 27.38
N SER A 431 13.26 -11.10 28.70
CA SER A 431 13.63 -12.20 29.58
C SER A 431 12.66 -13.39 29.46
N ILE A 432 11.36 -13.14 29.34
CA ILE A 432 10.33 -14.18 29.20
C ILE A 432 10.47 -14.89 27.85
N ILE A 433 10.55 -14.14 26.75
CA ILE A 433 10.67 -14.70 25.40
C ILE A 433 11.97 -15.49 25.23
N LYS A 434 13.09 -14.97 25.75
CA LYS A 434 14.40 -15.66 25.73
C LYS A 434 14.39 -16.95 26.55
N ALA A 435 13.67 -16.97 27.68
CA ALA A 435 13.48 -18.19 28.46
C ALA A 435 12.68 -19.24 27.68
N LEU A 436 11.62 -18.82 26.97
CA LEU A 436 10.73 -19.71 26.21
C LEU A 436 11.25 -20.11 24.83
N SER A 437 12.16 -19.35 24.21
CA SER A 437 12.61 -19.65 22.85
C SER A 437 13.67 -20.74 22.80
N LYS A 438 13.65 -21.58 21.75
CA LYS A 438 14.71 -22.54 21.47
C LYS A 438 16.00 -21.83 21.08
N ASN A 439 15.90 -20.82 20.22
CA ASN A 439 17.01 -19.92 19.92
C ASN A 439 17.14 -18.91 21.07
N LYS A 440 18.25 -18.96 21.81
CA LYS A 440 18.49 -18.06 22.94
C LYS A 440 19.01 -16.68 22.52
N ASN A 441 19.38 -16.50 21.26
CA ASN A 441 19.81 -15.21 20.71
C ASN A 441 18.59 -14.45 20.21
N VAL A 442 17.89 -13.83 21.16
CA VAL A 442 16.71 -13.00 20.94
C VAL A 442 16.91 -11.66 21.62
N SER A 443 16.52 -10.58 20.96
CA SER A 443 16.34 -9.24 21.52
C SER A 443 14.93 -8.73 21.23
N ILE A 444 14.44 -7.80 22.05
CA ILE A 444 13.10 -7.23 21.89
C ILE A 444 13.14 -5.70 21.85
N GLU A 445 12.31 -5.14 20.97
CA GLU A 445 12.01 -3.71 20.93
C GLU A 445 10.49 -3.52 21.02
N CYS A 446 10.02 -2.74 21.99
CA CYS A 446 8.59 -2.41 22.12
C CYS A 446 8.36 -1.01 21.55
N ASN A 447 7.53 -0.92 20.52
CA ASN A 447 7.17 0.33 19.85
C ASN A 447 5.69 0.67 20.11
N ASP A 448 5.34 1.95 19.96
CA ASP A 448 3.96 2.46 20.06
C ASP A 448 3.21 1.96 21.32
N MET A 449 3.91 1.91 22.46
CA MET A 449 3.30 1.44 23.71
C MET A 449 2.28 2.46 24.21
N GLU A 450 1.02 2.07 24.36
CA GLU A 450 -0.06 2.95 24.78
C GLU A 450 -0.96 2.30 25.84
N LEU A 451 -1.44 3.12 26.78
CA LEU A 451 -2.48 2.71 27.73
C LEU A 451 -3.83 2.65 27.01
N GLY A 452 -4.52 1.54 27.19
CA GLY A 452 -5.80 1.31 26.55
C GLY A 452 -6.77 0.51 27.40
N LYS A 453 -7.93 0.26 26.81
CA LYS A 453 -8.95 -0.62 27.40
C LYS A 453 -9.20 -1.79 26.48
N ARG A 454 -9.10 -2.99 27.03
CA ARG A 454 -9.57 -4.24 26.42
C ARG A 454 -11.02 -4.12 25.98
N SER A 455 -11.48 -5.01 25.11
CA SER A 455 -12.91 -5.07 24.73
C SER A 455 -13.85 -5.37 25.91
N SER A 456 -13.32 -5.93 27.01
CA SER A 456 -14.05 -6.12 28.28
C SER A 456 -14.15 -4.85 29.13
N GLY A 457 -13.47 -3.76 28.75
CA GLY A 457 -13.39 -2.51 29.50
C GLY A 457 -12.25 -2.47 30.53
N LYS A 458 -11.56 -3.59 30.81
CA LYS A 458 -10.39 -3.63 31.69
C LYS A 458 -9.21 -2.87 31.07
N ALA A 459 -8.45 -2.14 31.88
CA ALA A 459 -7.25 -1.46 31.43
C ALA A 459 -6.13 -2.45 31.11
N ASP A 460 -5.33 -2.14 30.09
CA ASP A 460 -4.15 -2.90 29.67
C ASP A 460 -3.24 -2.01 28.80
N ILE A 461 -2.15 -2.58 28.32
CA ILE A 461 -1.23 -1.99 27.35
C ILE A 461 -1.47 -2.59 25.96
N PHE A 462 -1.40 -1.72 24.95
CA PHE A 462 -1.28 -2.06 23.53
C PHE A 462 0.11 -1.65 23.06
N SER A 463 0.72 -2.45 22.19
CA SER A 463 2.10 -2.21 21.73
C SER A 463 2.41 -3.09 20.52
N LYS A 464 3.40 -2.66 19.74
CA LYS A 464 4.07 -3.49 18.74
C LYS A 464 5.35 -4.05 19.35
N ILE A 465 5.38 -5.36 19.55
CA ILE A 465 6.52 -6.05 20.15
C ILE A 465 7.35 -6.66 19.02
N ASN A 466 8.44 -6.00 18.66
CA ASN A 466 9.40 -6.51 17.70
C ASN A 466 10.32 -7.52 18.39
N ILE A 467 10.42 -8.72 17.84
CA ILE A 467 11.22 -9.82 18.34
C ILE A 467 12.25 -10.18 17.26
N ILE A 468 13.52 -9.95 17.57
CA ILE A 468 14.63 -10.12 16.65
C ILE A 468 15.37 -11.40 17.02
N TYR A 469 15.36 -12.38 16.11
CA TYR A 469 16.06 -13.66 16.24
C TYR A 469 17.37 -13.63 15.45
N THR A 470 18.48 -13.95 16.10
CA THR A 470 19.78 -14.05 15.43
C THR A 470 20.26 -15.50 15.40
N PHE A 471 20.62 -16.01 14.22
CA PHE A 471 21.24 -17.33 14.05
C PHE A 471 22.21 -17.30 12.87
N ASP A 472 23.43 -17.84 13.03
CA ASP A 472 24.46 -17.84 11.98
C ASP A 472 24.71 -16.47 11.32
N LYS A 473 24.69 -15.39 12.12
CA LYS A 473 24.83 -13.98 11.69
C LYS A 473 23.68 -13.45 10.83
N GLU A 474 22.62 -14.21 10.63
CA GLU A 474 21.37 -13.75 10.03
C GLU A 474 20.41 -13.29 11.13
N CYS A 475 19.70 -12.19 10.87
CA CYS A 475 18.71 -11.62 11.77
C CYS A 475 17.34 -11.69 11.11
N ASN A 476 16.38 -12.37 11.75
CA ASN A 476 14.98 -12.41 11.33
C ASN A 476 14.14 -11.72 12.38
N GLU A 477 13.27 -10.81 11.96
CA GLU A 477 12.48 -9.98 12.86
C GLU A 477 11.00 -10.22 12.60
N ILE A 478 10.24 -10.45 13.68
CA ILE A 478 8.78 -10.46 13.64
C ILE A 478 8.26 -9.36 14.56
N SER A 479 7.09 -8.81 14.25
CA SER A 479 6.38 -7.87 15.10
C SER A 479 5.04 -8.46 15.53
N LEU A 480 4.83 -8.56 16.83
CA LEU A 480 3.54 -8.91 17.43
C LEU A 480 2.79 -7.60 17.71
N ASP A 481 1.88 -7.26 16.81
CA ASP A 481 1.07 -6.03 16.87
C ASP A 481 -0.19 -6.30 17.71
N ILE A 482 -0.23 -5.77 18.93
CA ILE A 482 -1.35 -5.92 19.86
C ILE A 482 -2.09 -4.60 19.94
N MET A 483 -3.31 -4.56 19.42
CA MET A 483 -4.14 -3.36 19.36
C MET A 483 -5.53 -3.63 19.94
N GLN A 484 -6.33 -2.57 20.12
CA GLN A 484 -7.67 -2.74 20.69
C GLN A 484 -8.54 -3.67 19.84
N GLY A 485 -8.87 -4.84 20.39
CA GLY A 485 -9.79 -5.82 19.80
C GLY A 485 -9.19 -6.79 18.79
N HIS A 486 -7.90 -6.64 18.44
CA HIS A 486 -7.21 -7.45 17.44
C HIS A 486 -5.73 -7.65 17.81
N ALA A 487 -5.12 -8.74 17.32
CA ALA A 487 -3.67 -8.88 17.34
C ALA A 487 -3.24 -9.58 16.04
N ASN A 488 -2.09 -9.21 15.50
CA ASN A 488 -1.53 -9.83 14.31
C ASN A 488 -0.02 -10.03 14.47
N LEU A 489 0.52 -10.99 13.73
CA LEU A 489 1.95 -11.21 13.60
C LEU A 489 2.39 -10.75 12.21
N ILE A 490 3.43 -9.93 12.15
CA ILE A 490 4.00 -9.40 10.91
C ILE A 490 5.45 -9.85 10.84
N LEU A 491 5.91 -10.29 9.67
CA LEU A 491 7.32 -10.55 9.42
C LEU A 491 7.94 -9.24 8.91
N LEU A 492 9.00 -8.79 9.58
CA LEU A 492 9.72 -7.59 9.19
C LEU A 492 10.89 -8.00 8.27
N PRO A 493 11.22 -7.18 7.26
CA PRO A 493 12.25 -7.53 6.30
C PRO A 493 13.60 -7.77 7.00
N SER A 494 14.15 -8.98 6.87
CA SER A 494 15.48 -9.30 7.35
C SER A 494 16.55 -8.72 6.44
N SER A 495 17.73 -8.40 6.99
CA SER A 495 18.91 -7.99 6.23
C SER A 495 19.58 -9.15 5.47
N ASN A 496 18.85 -10.22 5.15
CA ASN A 496 19.40 -11.47 4.66
C ASN A 496 20.14 -11.28 3.33
N THR A 497 21.44 -11.60 3.33
CA THR A 497 22.12 -12.05 2.13
C THR A 497 21.61 -13.44 1.79
N SER A 498 20.57 -13.54 0.95
CA SER A 498 20.08 -14.83 0.46
C SER A 498 21.25 -15.67 -0.06
N SER A 499 21.29 -16.96 0.25
CA SER A 499 22.35 -17.84 -0.27
C SER A 499 22.38 -17.78 -1.79
N ALA A 500 23.59 -17.79 -2.37
CA ALA A 500 23.77 -17.79 -3.83
C ALA A 500 23.01 -18.96 -4.49
N TYR A 501 22.87 -20.06 -3.76
CA TYR A 501 22.10 -21.24 -4.15
C TYR A 501 20.60 -20.96 -4.34
N ILE A 502 19.95 -20.25 -3.42
CA ILE A 502 18.52 -19.91 -3.58
C ILE A 502 18.31 -18.98 -4.79
N LYS A 503 19.21 -18.01 -5.00
CA LYS A 503 19.18 -17.16 -6.20
C LYS A 503 19.30 -17.97 -7.48
N GLU A 504 20.22 -18.94 -7.54
CA GLU A 504 20.37 -19.85 -8.67
C GLU A 504 19.07 -20.62 -8.93
N LYS A 505 18.41 -21.13 -7.89
CA LYS A 505 17.11 -21.82 -8.02
C LYS A 505 16.00 -20.93 -8.58
N TYR A 506 15.91 -19.67 -8.14
CA TYR A 506 14.96 -18.73 -8.75
C TYR A 506 15.28 -18.47 -10.24
N GLU A 507 16.55 -18.32 -10.61
CA GLU A 507 16.95 -18.15 -12.01
C GLU A 507 16.68 -19.40 -12.87
N GLU A 508 16.85 -20.61 -12.34
CA GLU A 508 16.44 -21.85 -13.00
C GLU A 508 14.94 -21.84 -13.35
N VAL A 509 14.07 -21.53 -12.38
CA VAL A 509 12.62 -21.44 -12.61
C VAL A 509 12.31 -20.33 -13.61
N LYS A 510 12.96 -19.16 -13.49
CA LYS A 510 12.78 -18.06 -14.44
C LYS A 510 13.08 -18.48 -15.88
N ASN A 511 14.20 -19.16 -16.10
CA ASN A 511 14.60 -19.62 -17.43
C ASN A 511 13.60 -20.63 -18.03
N ILE A 512 13.02 -21.49 -17.20
CA ILE A 512 11.97 -22.44 -17.62
C ILE A 512 10.71 -21.70 -18.07
N TYR A 513 10.28 -20.67 -17.33
CA TYR A 513 9.03 -19.94 -17.59
C TYR A 513 9.15 -18.81 -18.63
N ASN A 514 10.34 -18.23 -18.84
CA ASN A 514 10.55 -17.12 -19.79
C ASN A 514 10.13 -17.47 -21.23
N GLY A 515 10.21 -18.75 -21.63
CA GLY A 515 9.76 -19.23 -22.94
C GLY A 515 8.25 -19.46 -23.06
N MET A 516 7.47 -19.34 -21.98
CA MET A 516 6.04 -19.62 -21.96
C MET A 516 5.23 -18.38 -22.33
N GLY A 517 4.81 -18.29 -23.60
CA GLY A 517 4.01 -17.19 -24.13
C GLY A 517 2.52 -17.23 -23.72
N CYS A 518 2.22 -17.29 -22.43
CA CYS A 518 0.85 -17.26 -21.91
C CYS A 518 0.76 -16.60 -20.53
N TYR A 519 -0.45 -16.37 -20.02
CA TYR A 519 -0.70 -15.76 -18.71
C TYR A 519 0.11 -16.41 -17.58
N ILE A 520 0.14 -17.74 -17.49
CA ILE A 520 0.88 -18.48 -16.46
C ILE A 520 2.38 -18.22 -16.56
N GLY A 521 2.92 -18.17 -17.78
CA GLY A 521 4.30 -17.77 -18.04
C GLY A 521 4.61 -16.37 -17.54
N TYR A 522 3.75 -15.41 -17.87
CA TYR A 522 3.95 -14.01 -17.50
C TYR A 522 3.83 -13.74 -16.01
N ILE A 523 2.86 -14.37 -15.31
CA ILE A 523 2.70 -14.18 -13.87
C ILE A 523 3.82 -14.85 -13.08
N ALA A 524 4.30 -16.02 -13.51
CA ALA A 524 5.45 -16.70 -12.91
C ALA A 524 6.72 -15.86 -13.09
N ASP A 525 7.02 -15.38 -14.30
CA ASP A 525 8.17 -14.51 -14.57
C ASP A 525 8.12 -13.20 -13.75
N GLN A 526 6.93 -12.58 -13.65
CA GLN A 526 6.74 -11.37 -12.84
C GLN A 526 6.99 -11.64 -11.35
N TYR A 527 6.45 -12.74 -10.81
CA TYR A 527 6.65 -13.14 -9.42
C TYR A 527 8.13 -13.42 -9.13
N ILE A 528 8.76 -14.28 -9.94
CA ILE A 528 10.17 -14.64 -9.80
C ILE A 528 11.08 -13.41 -9.93
N GLY A 529 10.78 -12.51 -10.87
CA GLY A 529 11.50 -11.25 -11.03
C GLY A 529 11.42 -10.36 -9.78
N ALA A 530 10.24 -10.25 -9.17
CA ALA A 530 10.04 -9.50 -7.95
C ALA A 530 10.79 -10.12 -6.75
N GLU A 531 10.78 -11.45 -6.64
CA GLU A 531 11.51 -12.18 -5.61
C GLU A 531 13.03 -12.04 -5.78
N LEU A 532 13.57 -12.20 -6.99
CA LEU A 532 14.98 -11.98 -7.29
C LEU A 532 15.44 -10.55 -6.99
N ASP A 533 14.61 -9.56 -7.31
CA ASP A 533 14.86 -8.16 -6.94
C ASP A 533 14.92 -7.98 -5.42
N ALA A 534 14.03 -8.64 -4.67
CA ALA A 534 14.03 -8.62 -3.21
C ALA A 534 15.29 -9.28 -2.61
N LEU A 535 15.80 -10.34 -3.22
CA LEU A 535 17.04 -11.01 -2.79
C LEU A 535 18.32 -10.22 -3.15
N SER A 536 18.24 -9.29 -4.10
CA SER A 536 19.42 -8.61 -4.68
C SER A 536 19.56 -7.15 -4.27
N CYS A 537 18.49 -6.51 -3.79
CA CYS A 537 18.47 -5.10 -3.44
C CYS A 537 17.92 -4.89 -2.02
N SER A 538 18.46 -3.90 -1.31
CA SER A 538 17.83 -3.42 -0.08
C SER A 538 16.42 -2.87 -0.35
N ASP A 539 15.57 -2.86 0.68
CA ASP A 539 14.21 -2.32 0.58
C ASP A 539 14.15 -0.86 0.12
N TYR A 540 15.14 -0.07 0.53
CA TYR A 540 15.30 1.30 0.06
C TYR A 540 15.55 1.36 -1.45
N ASN A 541 16.50 0.57 -1.96
CA ASN A 541 16.82 0.52 -3.39
C ASN A 541 15.64 -0.01 -4.21
N ARG A 542 14.92 -1.01 -3.69
CA ARG A 542 13.69 -1.54 -4.29
C ARG A 542 12.60 -0.48 -4.35
N SER A 543 12.38 0.25 -3.26
CA SER A 543 11.45 1.38 -3.20
C SER A 543 11.81 2.47 -4.21
N MET A 544 13.10 2.80 -4.34
CA MET A 544 13.60 3.77 -5.33
C MET A 544 13.37 3.32 -6.77
N LYS A 545 13.64 2.05 -7.09
CA LYS A 545 13.38 1.45 -8.41
C LYS A 545 11.88 1.50 -8.73
N PHE A 546 11.04 1.12 -7.76
CA PHE A 546 9.59 1.14 -7.91
C PHE A 546 9.06 2.57 -8.10
N ALA A 547 9.49 3.52 -7.27
CA ALA A 547 9.13 4.92 -7.42
C ALA A 547 9.50 5.45 -8.82
N ARG A 548 10.69 5.13 -9.33
CA ARG A 548 11.12 5.53 -10.68
C ARG A 548 10.20 4.98 -11.78
N ILE A 549 9.79 3.72 -11.69
CA ILE A 549 8.86 3.10 -12.66
C ILE A 549 7.49 3.78 -12.58
N VAL A 550 6.97 4.00 -11.37
CA VAL A 550 5.69 4.68 -11.13
C VAL A 550 5.66 6.09 -11.74
N LEU A 551 6.75 6.84 -11.61
CA LEU A 551 6.89 8.19 -12.18
C LEU A 551 6.77 8.21 -13.73
N GLN A 552 7.13 7.10 -14.39
CA GLN A 552 6.99 6.91 -15.84
C GLN A 552 5.59 6.46 -16.26
N ILE A 553 4.85 5.77 -15.38
CA ILE A 553 3.51 5.24 -15.66
C ILE A 553 2.44 6.34 -15.52
N MET A 554 2.48 7.10 -14.42
CA MET A 554 1.46 8.10 -14.07
C MET A 554 1.11 9.11 -15.18
N PRO A 555 2.06 9.63 -16.00
CA PRO A 555 1.74 10.56 -17.09
C PRO A 555 0.81 10.00 -18.16
N LYS A 556 0.71 8.67 -18.29
CA LYS A 556 -0.20 7.99 -19.23
C LYS A 556 -1.66 8.10 -18.82
N GLY A 557 -1.94 8.68 -17.65
CA GLY A 557 -3.29 8.90 -17.13
C GLY A 557 -3.83 7.72 -16.31
N PRO A 558 -5.16 7.71 -16.05
CA PRO A 558 -5.82 6.70 -15.23
C PRO A 558 -5.57 5.25 -15.64
N GLU A 559 -5.28 5.01 -16.93
CA GLU A 559 -5.01 3.68 -17.46
C GLU A 559 -3.73 3.05 -16.89
N GLY A 560 -2.81 3.87 -16.37
CA GLY A 560 -1.58 3.40 -15.73
C GLY A 560 -1.78 2.82 -14.33
N ILE A 561 -2.93 3.06 -13.67
CA ILE A 561 -3.15 2.63 -12.28
C ILE A 561 -3.08 1.09 -12.18
N SER A 562 -3.70 0.37 -13.10
CA SER A 562 -3.66 -1.10 -13.12
C SER A 562 -2.23 -1.64 -13.28
N LYS A 563 -1.39 -0.98 -14.09
CA LYS A 563 0.02 -1.34 -14.24
C LYS A 563 0.80 -1.14 -12.93
N ILE A 564 0.46 -0.14 -12.14
CA ILE A 564 1.08 0.07 -10.81
C ILE A 564 0.76 -1.11 -9.88
N PHE A 565 -0.49 -1.59 -9.86
CA PHE A 565 -0.89 -2.72 -9.02
C PHE A 565 -0.21 -4.04 -9.40
N LEU A 566 0.21 -4.21 -10.65
CA LEU A 566 0.98 -5.38 -11.09
C LEU A 566 2.41 -5.42 -10.53
N LEU A 567 2.98 -4.27 -10.18
CA LEU A 567 4.38 -4.16 -9.75
C LEU A 567 4.61 -4.59 -8.31
N GLY A 568 3.56 -4.63 -7.48
CA GLY A 568 3.63 -5.08 -6.09
C GLY A 568 2.87 -4.20 -5.11
N LYS A 569 2.93 -4.58 -3.82
CA LYS A 569 2.25 -3.91 -2.71
C LYS A 569 2.83 -2.49 -2.50
N LEU A 570 1.96 -1.48 -2.40
CA LEU A 570 2.35 -0.10 -2.12
C LEU A 570 2.58 0.12 -0.61
N VAL A 571 3.62 -0.47 -0.05
CA VAL A 571 3.95 -0.36 1.39
C VAL A 571 4.73 0.93 1.68
N SER A 572 5.80 1.18 0.93
CA SER A 572 6.76 2.26 1.15
C SER A 572 6.15 3.67 1.11
N HIS A 573 6.36 4.46 2.16
CA HIS A 573 5.98 5.88 2.21
C HIS A 573 6.67 6.68 1.10
N HIS A 574 7.88 6.28 0.70
CA HIS A 574 8.56 6.94 -0.41
C HIS A 574 7.81 6.73 -1.74
N VAL A 575 7.42 5.49 -2.05
CA VAL A 575 6.68 5.19 -3.30
C VAL A 575 5.31 5.89 -3.29
N LYS A 576 4.59 5.82 -2.17
CA LYS A 576 3.31 6.53 -1.98
C LYS A 576 3.49 8.04 -2.21
N GLY A 577 4.51 8.65 -1.60
CA GLY A 577 4.83 10.08 -1.78
C GLY A 577 5.18 10.42 -3.22
N ALA A 578 5.93 9.57 -3.92
CA ALA A 578 6.23 9.76 -5.34
C ALA A 578 4.97 9.74 -6.23
N ILE A 579 3.96 8.91 -5.89
CA ILE A 579 2.66 8.91 -6.58
C ILE A 579 1.93 10.24 -6.35
N ILE A 580 1.81 10.68 -5.09
CA ILE A 580 1.14 11.95 -4.75
C ILE A 580 1.85 13.12 -5.44
N MET A 581 3.17 13.20 -5.31
CA MET A 581 4.03 14.17 -5.98
C MET A 581 3.71 14.25 -7.47
N ARG A 582 3.74 13.10 -8.17
CA ARG A 582 3.53 13.05 -9.61
C ARG A 582 2.12 13.45 -10.01
N PHE A 583 1.12 13.07 -9.23
CA PHE A 583 -0.26 13.47 -9.45
C PHE A 583 -0.42 14.99 -9.33
N ILE A 584 0.04 15.57 -8.22
CA ILE A 584 0.00 17.02 -7.97
C ILE A 584 0.63 17.74 -9.15
N PHE A 585 1.85 17.38 -9.54
CA PHE A 585 2.54 18.04 -10.63
C PHE A 585 1.88 17.86 -12.00
N SER A 586 1.34 16.67 -12.30
CA SER A 586 0.66 16.43 -13.58
C SER A 586 -0.66 17.20 -13.76
N THR A 587 -1.15 17.82 -12.68
CA THR A 587 -2.44 18.51 -12.60
C THR A 587 -2.34 20.01 -12.30
N ILE A 588 -1.15 20.55 -12.01
CA ILE A 588 -0.93 21.98 -11.71
C ILE A 588 -1.54 22.91 -12.77
N ASP A 589 -1.32 22.60 -14.04
CA ASP A 589 -1.74 23.40 -15.20
C ASP A 589 -3.08 22.94 -15.80
N LYS A 590 -3.77 21.98 -15.19
CA LYS A 590 -5.00 21.39 -15.73
C LYS A 590 -6.17 21.54 -14.77
N GLU A 591 -7.35 21.75 -15.32
CA GLU A 591 -8.57 21.56 -14.56
C GLU A 591 -8.92 20.08 -14.49
N VAL A 592 -8.96 19.54 -13.27
CA VAL A 592 -9.30 18.14 -13.03
C VAL A 592 -10.61 18.08 -12.24
N GLY A 593 -11.63 17.49 -12.86
CA GLY A 593 -12.92 17.28 -12.21
C GLY A 593 -12.82 16.28 -11.05
N PRO A 594 -13.72 16.36 -10.04
CA PRO A 594 -13.68 15.56 -8.82
C PRO A 594 -13.87 14.05 -9.05
N THR A 595 -14.39 13.65 -10.23
CA THR A 595 -14.61 12.24 -10.61
C THR A 595 -13.39 11.59 -11.28
N ASN A 596 -12.25 12.30 -11.35
CA ASN A 596 -11.05 11.74 -11.96
C ASN A 596 -10.55 10.52 -11.16
N PRO A 597 -10.33 9.34 -11.78
CA PRO A 597 -9.85 8.15 -11.09
C PRO A 597 -8.52 8.34 -10.33
N LEU A 598 -7.62 9.21 -10.82
CA LEU A 598 -6.35 9.50 -10.15
C LEU A 598 -6.55 10.27 -8.83
N ILE A 599 -7.59 11.11 -8.73
CA ILE A 599 -7.95 11.76 -7.45
C ILE A 599 -8.35 10.69 -6.43
N ARG A 600 -9.22 9.75 -6.83
CA ARG A 600 -9.65 8.66 -5.94
C ARG A 600 -8.48 7.77 -5.53
N PHE A 601 -7.62 7.41 -6.48
CA PHE A 601 -6.43 6.62 -6.23
C PHE A 601 -5.49 7.29 -5.22
N THR A 602 -5.16 8.56 -5.43
CA THR A 602 -4.29 9.32 -4.52
C THR A 602 -4.94 9.63 -3.17
N ALA A 603 -6.26 9.85 -3.13
CA ALA A 603 -6.99 10.01 -1.87
C ALA A 603 -6.99 8.71 -1.04
N ASN A 604 -7.09 7.54 -1.69
CA ASN A 604 -6.99 6.25 -1.01
C ASN A 604 -5.57 6.00 -0.49
N ILE A 605 -4.53 6.37 -1.25
CA ILE A 605 -3.14 6.33 -0.78
C ILE A 605 -3.00 7.21 0.46
N LEU A 606 -3.46 8.46 0.40
CA LEU A 606 -3.35 9.39 1.51
C LEU A 606 -4.08 8.88 2.77
N GLY A 607 -5.26 8.26 2.61
CA GLY A 607 -6.03 7.70 3.72
C GLY A 607 -5.41 6.42 4.31
N SER A 608 -4.49 5.77 3.58
CA SER A 608 -3.75 4.59 4.03
C SER A 608 -2.51 4.91 4.85
N VAL A 609 -2.23 6.19 5.10
CA VAL A 609 -1.03 6.67 5.80
C VAL A 609 -1.46 7.32 7.12
N SER A 610 -0.70 7.09 8.19
CA SER A 610 -0.90 7.82 9.45
C SER A 610 -0.40 9.25 9.27
N LEU A 611 -1.31 10.19 9.02
CA LEU A 611 -0.94 11.59 8.84
C LEU A 611 -0.59 12.30 10.15
N ASN A 612 -0.85 11.71 11.31
CA ASN A 612 -0.38 12.26 12.58
C ASN A 612 1.12 11.95 12.79
N ASP A 613 1.63 10.84 12.23
CA ASP A 613 3.07 10.59 12.21
C ASP A 613 3.76 11.50 11.18
N TYR A 614 4.67 12.35 11.65
CA TYR A 614 5.38 13.31 10.81
C TYR A 614 6.19 12.64 9.69
N ALA A 615 6.93 11.56 10.00
CA ALA A 615 7.78 10.89 9.03
C ALA A 615 6.97 10.30 7.86
N SER A 616 5.78 9.79 8.15
CA SER A 616 4.81 9.31 7.17
C SER A 616 4.07 10.43 6.44
N ARG A 617 3.64 11.48 7.15
CA ARG A 617 2.89 12.63 6.61
C ARG A 617 3.70 13.41 5.60
N GLN A 618 4.95 13.72 5.94
CA GLN A 618 5.84 14.59 5.20
C GLN A 618 5.91 14.27 3.69
N PRO A 619 6.22 13.03 3.24
CA PRO A 619 6.26 12.71 1.82
C PRO A 619 4.91 12.81 1.10
N MET A 620 3.78 12.81 1.82
CA MET A 620 2.44 12.92 1.22
C MET A 620 2.05 14.38 0.94
N ILE A 621 2.34 15.30 1.87
CA ILE A 621 1.80 16.67 1.82
C ILE A 621 2.80 17.71 1.29
N MET A 622 4.11 17.39 1.21
CA MET A 622 5.14 18.38 0.89
C MET A 622 4.90 19.15 -0.42
N PHE A 623 4.19 18.54 -1.38
CA PHE A 623 3.96 19.13 -2.69
C PHE A 623 2.63 19.88 -2.82
N PHE A 624 1.76 19.83 -1.80
CA PHE A 624 0.48 20.55 -1.81
C PHE A 624 0.65 22.07 -1.97
N PRO A 625 1.64 22.75 -1.36
CA PRO A 625 1.88 24.18 -1.55
C PRO A 625 2.03 24.62 -3.02
N PHE A 626 2.41 23.71 -3.93
CA PHE A 626 2.61 24.02 -5.35
C PHE A 626 1.33 23.96 -6.19
N HIS A 627 0.18 23.60 -5.61
CA HIS A 627 -1.06 23.38 -6.36
C HIS A 627 -2.26 24.13 -5.76
N ALA A 628 -2.72 25.22 -6.39
CA ALA A 628 -3.74 26.12 -5.84
C ALA A 628 -5.10 25.48 -5.42
N SER A 629 -5.42 24.28 -5.90
CA SER A 629 -6.70 23.61 -5.66
C SER A 629 -6.58 22.19 -5.07
N TRP A 630 -5.46 21.85 -4.42
CA TRP A 630 -5.27 20.49 -3.87
C TRP A 630 -6.37 20.09 -2.86
N GLN A 631 -6.94 21.07 -2.14
CA GLN A 631 -8.04 20.87 -1.18
C GLN A 631 -9.31 20.34 -1.86
N LYS A 632 -9.53 20.69 -3.14
CA LYS A 632 -10.66 20.15 -3.93
C LYS A 632 -10.49 18.67 -4.23
N PHE A 633 -9.24 18.19 -4.31
CA PHE A 633 -8.95 16.77 -4.53
C PHE A 633 -9.09 15.97 -3.23
N TYR A 634 -8.75 16.59 -2.10
CA TYR A 634 -8.70 15.93 -0.79
C TYR A 634 -9.57 16.66 0.26
N PRO A 635 -10.88 16.84 0.03
CA PRO A 635 -11.74 17.63 0.92
C PRO A 635 -11.86 17.04 2.34
N ARG A 636 -11.63 15.73 2.48
CA ARG A 636 -11.66 15.03 3.77
C ARG A 636 -10.49 15.38 4.70
N LEU A 637 -9.45 16.06 4.21
CA LEU A 637 -8.42 16.65 5.08
C LEU A 637 -8.94 17.82 5.90
N GLY A 638 -10.11 18.38 5.56
CA GLY A 638 -10.78 19.41 6.36
C GLY A 638 -10.32 20.84 6.11
N PHE A 639 -9.50 21.08 5.07
CA PHE A 639 -9.07 22.42 4.67
C PHE A 639 -10.17 23.12 3.86
N LYS A 640 -10.42 24.40 4.17
CA LYS A 640 -11.27 25.26 3.34
C LYS A 640 -10.60 25.47 1.97
N PRO A 641 -11.37 25.73 0.90
CA PRO A 641 -10.79 26.11 -0.38
C PRO A 641 -9.79 27.27 -0.22
N SER A 642 -8.59 27.10 -0.78
CA SER A 642 -7.48 28.06 -0.69
C SER A 642 -6.88 28.26 0.72
N GLU A 643 -7.28 27.49 1.74
CA GLU A 643 -6.61 27.48 3.05
C GLU A 643 -5.23 26.82 2.92
N PRO A 644 -4.12 27.53 3.24
CA PRO A 644 -2.79 26.95 3.19
C PRO A 644 -2.60 25.93 4.32
N ILE A 645 -1.53 25.14 4.23
CA ILE A 645 -1.07 24.32 5.36
C ILE A 645 -0.68 25.27 6.51
N PRO A 646 -1.02 24.98 7.79
CA PRO A 646 -0.65 25.84 8.91
C PRO A 646 0.85 26.08 8.94
N LYS A 647 1.27 27.28 9.35
CA LYS A 647 2.69 27.64 9.39
C LYS A 647 3.43 26.79 10.44
N GLU A 648 2.73 26.38 11.48
CA GLU A 648 3.25 25.58 12.56
C GLU A 648 3.65 24.17 12.11
N ASP A 649 3.16 23.70 10.94
CA ASP A 649 3.51 22.38 10.42
C ASP A 649 4.98 22.29 10.01
N ALA A 650 5.67 21.25 10.48
CA ALA A 650 7.08 20.99 10.22
C ALA A 650 7.43 20.77 8.73
N VAL A 651 6.43 20.55 7.85
CA VAL A 651 6.64 20.48 6.39
C VAL A 651 7.36 21.71 5.84
N TRP A 652 7.12 22.89 6.42
CA TRP A 652 7.73 24.15 5.99
C TRP A 652 9.23 24.17 6.26
N THR A 653 9.64 23.72 7.45
CA THR A 653 11.06 23.54 7.81
C THR A 653 11.74 22.58 6.85
N TYR A 654 11.11 21.45 6.55
CA TYR A 654 11.69 20.48 5.60
C TYR A 654 11.83 21.02 4.18
N LEU A 655 10.80 21.69 3.66
CA LEU A 655 10.86 22.32 2.34
C LEU A 655 12.04 23.30 2.25
N SER A 656 12.24 24.13 3.28
CA SER A 656 13.36 25.06 3.35
C SER A 656 14.73 24.37 3.33
N GLY A 657 14.86 23.14 3.86
CA GLY A 657 16.09 22.35 3.83
C GLY A 657 16.38 21.69 2.47
N GLN A 658 15.36 21.50 1.62
CA GLN A 658 15.45 20.72 0.38
C GLN A 658 15.49 21.57 -0.89
N LYS A 659 16.04 22.79 -0.81
CA LYS A 659 16.03 23.80 -1.90
C LYS A 659 16.53 23.22 -3.23
N THR A 660 17.71 22.58 -3.23
CA THR A 660 18.33 22.02 -4.44
C THR A 660 17.48 20.93 -5.08
N TYR A 661 16.92 20.03 -4.26
CA TYR A 661 16.07 18.93 -4.72
C TYR A 661 14.78 19.46 -5.38
N LEU A 662 14.11 20.41 -4.75
CA LEU A 662 12.89 21.03 -5.27
C LEU A 662 13.14 21.77 -6.58
N CYS A 663 14.23 22.53 -6.68
CA CYS A 663 14.61 23.19 -7.93
C CYS A 663 14.85 22.18 -9.06
N ASN A 664 15.60 21.09 -8.80
CA ASN A 664 15.85 20.04 -9.80
C ASN A 664 14.54 19.37 -10.25
N ILE A 665 13.58 19.18 -9.35
CA ILE A 665 12.25 18.66 -9.69
C ILE A 665 11.51 19.63 -10.61
N LEU A 666 11.44 20.91 -10.27
CA LEU A 666 10.76 21.92 -11.07
C LEU A 666 11.37 22.04 -12.47
N GLU A 667 12.70 21.92 -12.59
CA GLU A 667 13.40 21.88 -13.88
C GLU A 667 12.95 20.72 -14.78
N SER A 668 12.42 19.62 -14.21
CA SER A 668 11.93 18.47 -14.98
C SER A 668 10.55 18.68 -15.62
N PHE A 669 9.83 19.75 -15.26
CA PHE A 669 8.45 19.97 -15.72
C PHE A 669 8.35 20.65 -17.08
N SER A 670 7.14 20.70 -17.63
CA SER A 670 6.82 21.66 -18.68
C SER A 670 6.97 23.08 -18.13
N VAL A 671 7.28 24.03 -19.00
CA VAL A 671 7.49 25.41 -18.56
C VAL A 671 6.22 26.04 -17.96
N PRO A 672 5.01 25.86 -18.54
CA PRO A 672 3.78 26.38 -17.93
C PRO A 672 3.51 25.81 -16.53
N ALA A 673 3.74 24.51 -16.34
CA ALA A 673 3.59 23.87 -15.04
C ALA A 673 4.62 24.40 -14.03
N THR A 674 5.86 24.66 -14.46
CA THR A 674 6.93 25.25 -13.62
C THR A 674 6.52 26.63 -13.12
N SER A 675 6.11 27.52 -14.03
CA SER A 675 5.70 28.90 -13.74
C SER A 675 4.53 28.92 -12.74
N LYS A 676 3.48 28.13 -13.03
CA LYS A 676 2.30 28.04 -12.17
C LYS A 676 2.59 27.41 -10.80
N ALA A 677 3.48 26.43 -10.72
CA ALA A 677 3.91 25.82 -9.44
C ALA A 677 4.57 26.86 -8.53
N ILE A 678 5.49 27.66 -9.10
CA ILE A 678 6.20 28.73 -8.37
C ILE A 678 5.20 29.79 -7.91
N CYS A 679 4.31 30.28 -8.78
CA CYS A 679 3.29 31.26 -8.40
C CYS A 679 2.38 30.75 -7.27
N ASN A 680 1.95 29.48 -7.33
CA ASN A 680 1.12 28.89 -6.27
C ASN A 680 1.87 28.84 -4.93
N TYR A 681 3.12 28.40 -4.95
CA TYR A 681 3.96 28.33 -3.75
C TYR A 681 4.20 29.72 -3.14
N LEU A 682 4.50 30.73 -3.96
CA LEU A 682 4.71 32.10 -3.51
C LEU A 682 3.47 32.67 -2.80
N ARG A 683 2.26 32.36 -3.29
CA ARG A 683 1.00 32.81 -2.68
C ARG A 683 0.73 32.21 -1.30
N VAL A 684 1.15 30.98 -1.05
CA VAL A 684 0.94 30.31 0.26
C VAL A 684 2.06 30.60 1.26
N ALA A 685 3.27 30.92 0.78
CA ALA A 685 4.41 31.28 1.62
C ALA A 685 4.25 32.65 2.31
N VAL A 686 3.18 33.40 2.01
CA VAL A 686 3.01 34.80 2.42
C VAL A 686 3.11 34.97 3.95
N ASN A 687 4.03 35.84 4.37
CA ASN A 687 4.36 36.19 5.75
C ASN A 687 4.94 35.01 6.57
N ASP A 688 5.63 34.06 5.96
CA ASP A 688 6.43 33.05 6.67
C ASP A 688 7.93 33.24 6.42
N PRO A 689 8.68 33.78 7.39
CA PRO A 689 10.12 34.05 7.22
C PRO A 689 10.94 32.82 6.81
N ARG A 690 10.53 31.61 7.23
CA ARG A 690 11.25 30.35 6.90
C ARG A 690 11.19 30.01 5.41
N MET A 691 10.18 30.54 4.72
CA MET A 691 9.92 30.20 3.32
C MET A 691 10.54 31.21 2.35
N ILE A 692 10.99 32.37 2.85
CA ILE A 692 11.56 33.46 2.05
C ILE A 692 12.76 32.97 1.24
N ASP A 693 13.71 32.28 1.86
CA ASP A 693 14.91 31.83 1.14
C ASP A 693 14.60 30.91 -0.04
N LEU A 694 13.67 29.95 0.16
CA LEU A 694 13.29 29.01 -0.90
C LEU A 694 12.52 29.75 -2.02
N SER A 695 11.67 30.71 -1.65
CA SER A 695 11.01 31.60 -2.61
C SER A 695 12.03 32.38 -3.45
N VAL A 696 13.07 32.96 -2.82
CA VAL A 696 14.16 33.65 -3.52
C VAL A 696 14.86 32.69 -4.47
N GLU A 697 15.28 31.52 -3.98
CA GLU A 697 15.99 30.53 -4.80
C GLU A 697 15.22 30.14 -6.06
N PHE A 698 13.91 29.88 -5.96
CA PHE A 698 13.07 29.55 -7.14
C PHE A 698 13.06 30.64 -8.19
N ILE A 699 13.06 31.90 -7.77
CA ILE A 699 12.97 33.04 -8.66
C ILE A 699 14.32 33.66 -8.99
N THR A 700 15.44 33.25 -8.39
CA THR A 700 16.79 33.76 -8.72
C THR A 700 17.69 32.73 -9.36
N ARG A 701 17.32 31.45 -9.34
CA ARG A 701 18.07 30.38 -9.99
C ARG A 701 17.98 30.46 -11.51
N ALA A 702 19.16 30.51 -12.14
CA ALA A 702 19.32 30.71 -13.58
C ALA A 702 18.43 29.79 -14.42
N THR A 703 18.52 28.48 -14.18
CA THR A 703 17.80 27.44 -14.93
C THR A 703 16.29 27.60 -14.89
N LEU A 704 15.73 27.96 -13.73
CA LEU A 704 14.28 28.15 -13.55
C LEU A 704 13.82 29.47 -14.17
N ILE A 705 14.53 30.57 -13.91
CA ILE A 705 14.21 31.87 -14.50
C ILE A 705 14.25 31.79 -16.03
N TYR A 706 15.30 31.21 -16.60
CA TYR A 706 15.41 31.07 -18.05
C TYR A 706 14.24 30.29 -18.63
N ARG A 707 13.80 29.23 -17.94
CA ARG A 707 12.63 28.47 -18.36
C ARG A 707 11.39 29.35 -18.32
N ILE A 708 11.07 29.99 -17.19
CA ILE A 708 9.91 30.88 -17.05
C ILE A 708 9.90 31.94 -18.17
N MET A 709 11.03 32.62 -18.37
CA MET A 709 11.17 33.66 -19.38
C MET A 709 11.08 33.14 -20.83
N TYR A 710 11.35 31.85 -21.08
CA TYR A 710 11.30 31.25 -22.42
C TYR A 710 9.88 30.93 -22.90
N SER A 711 8.94 30.55 -22.02
CA SER A 711 7.56 30.20 -22.44
C SER A 711 6.53 31.31 -22.31
N GLY A 712 6.59 32.09 -21.23
CA GLY A 712 5.58 33.11 -20.90
C GLY A 712 6.06 34.54 -21.16
N GLY A 713 7.26 34.71 -21.72
CA GLY A 713 7.85 36.02 -21.97
C GLY A 713 8.00 36.84 -20.69
N ILE A 714 7.76 38.15 -20.81
CA ILE A 714 7.88 39.08 -19.69
C ILE A 714 6.65 39.05 -18.76
N GLU A 715 5.50 38.56 -19.24
CA GLU A 715 4.23 38.56 -18.50
C GLU A 715 4.29 37.68 -17.25
N ASP A 716 4.90 36.50 -17.32
CA ASP A 716 5.08 35.62 -16.17
C ASP A 716 5.92 36.28 -15.07
N LEU A 717 6.96 37.04 -15.45
CA LEU A 717 7.75 37.81 -14.48
C LEU A 717 6.94 38.94 -13.84
N VAL A 718 6.03 39.58 -14.59
CA VAL A 718 5.12 40.59 -14.05
C VAL A 718 4.17 39.96 -13.03
N GLU A 719 3.62 38.78 -13.32
CA GLU A 719 2.79 38.04 -12.36
C GLU A 719 3.59 37.70 -11.09
N ILE A 720 4.77 37.09 -11.23
CA ILE A 720 5.63 36.77 -10.08
C ILE A 720 6.00 38.04 -9.30
N GLN A 721 6.33 39.13 -10.00
CA GLN A 721 6.67 40.42 -9.41
C GLN A 721 5.52 40.95 -8.54
N SER A 722 4.29 40.84 -9.02
CA SER A 722 3.11 41.29 -8.28
C SER A 722 2.93 40.52 -6.97
N ASN A 723 3.18 39.21 -6.97
CA ASN A 723 3.10 38.37 -5.76
C ASN A 723 4.24 38.68 -4.77
N ILE A 724 5.50 38.78 -5.23
CA ILE A 724 6.64 38.99 -4.32
C ILE A 724 6.69 40.39 -3.71
N LYS A 725 6.17 41.42 -4.41
CA LYS A 725 6.12 42.79 -3.88
C LYS A 725 5.23 42.90 -2.63
N GLU A 726 4.17 42.11 -2.57
CA GLU A 726 3.29 42.06 -1.41
C GLU A 726 3.89 41.25 -0.26
N TYR A 727 4.59 40.17 -0.59
CA TYR A 727 5.13 39.18 0.35
C TYR A 727 6.47 39.57 0.98
N MET A 728 7.44 40.02 0.18
CA MET A 728 8.84 40.17 0.58
C MET A 728 9.18 41.61 1.02
N LYS A 729 8.25 42.28 1.73
CA LYS A 729 8.39 43.71 2.08
C LYS A 729 9.64 44.03 2.89
N ASP A 730 10.09 43.10 3.72
CA ASP A 730 11.28 43.25 4.58
C ASP A 730 12.55 42.69 3.93
N HIS A 731 12.45 42.07 2.76
CA HIS A 731 13.60 41.60 2.00
C HIS A 731 14.00 42.65 0.98
N ASN A 732 15.31 42.77 0.71
CA ASN A 732 15.80 43.58 -0.38
C ASN A 732 15.31 43.01 -1.73
N LEU A 733 14.22 43.56 -2.28
CA LEU A 733 13.63 43.11 -3.55
C LEU A 733 14.55 43.36 -4.75
N ASN A 734 15.42 44.36 -4.65
CA ASN A 734 16.41 44.63 -5.68
C ASN A 734 17.40 43.48 -5.87
N TYR A 735 17.57 42.62 -4.86
CA TYR A 735 18.29 41.36 -4.99
C TYR A 735 17.76 40.55 -6.18
N VAL A 736 16.44 40.33 -6.24
CA VAL A 736 15.76 39.55 -7.29
C VAL A 736 15.75 40.32 -8.61
N TYR A 737 15.35 41.60 -8.58
CA TYR A 737 15.15 42.37 -9.82
C TYR A 737 16.43 42.63 -10.59
N ILE A 738 17.56 42.82 -9.90
CA ILE A 738 18.86 42.99 -10.55
C ILE A 738 19.28 41.69 -11.25
N ILE A 739 19.05 40.53 -10.61
CA ILE A 739 19.33 39.21 -11.18
C ILE A 739 18.50 39.00 -12.45
N TRP A 740 17.20 39.28 -12.39
CA TRP A 740 16.33 39.21 -13.57
C TRP A 740 16.79 40.14 -14.69
N PHE A 741 17.15 41.39 -14.36
CA PHE A 741 17.61 42.37 -15.35
C PHE A 741 18.88 41.90 -16.04
N MET A 742 19.81 41.29 -15.30
CA MET A 742 21.02 40.70 -15.88
C MET A 742 20.70 39.57 -16.85
N TYR A 743 19.77 38.68 -16.50
CA TYR A 743 19.38 37.57 -17.37
C TYR A 743 18.68 38.04 -18.64
N VAL A 744 17.77 39.01 -18.54
CA VAL A 744 17.15 39.62 -19.74
C VAL A 744 18.20 40.30 -20.62
N CYS A 745 19.22 40.90 -20.01
CA CYS A 745 20.33 41.55 -20.71
C CYS A 745 21.41 40.60 -21.26
N SER A 746 21.41 39.32 -20.90
CA SER A 746 22.54 38.42 -21.15
C SER A 746 22.67 37.95 -22.60
N GLY A 747 21.77 38.35 -23.51
CA GLY A 747 21.83 38.03 -24.94
C GLY A 747 21.72 36.54 -25.29
N HIS A 748 21.54 35.65 -24.31
CA HIS A 748 21.36 34.21 -24.51
C HIS A 748 20.02 33.87 -25.17
N TYR A 749 19.05 34.78 -25.10
CA TYR A 749 17.76 34.69 -25.77
C TYR A 749 17.41 36.07 -26.36
N LYS A 750 16.65 36.11 -27.46
CA LYS A 750 16.28 37.34 -28.18
C LYS A 750 15.19 38.13 -27.45
N PHE A 751 15.41 38.51 -26.19
CA PHE A 751 14.52 39.43 -25.49
C PHE A 751 14.59 40.82 -26.13
N SER A 752 13.44 41.50 -26.16
CA SER A 752 13.37 42.85 -26.71
C SER A 752 13.91 43.87 -25.69
N LEU A 753 14.25 45.06 -26.19
CA LEU A 753 14.66 46.17 -25.32
C LEU A 753 13.52 46.59 -24.37
N GLU A 754 12.27 46.45 -24.81
CA GLU A 754 11.07 46.67 -24.00
C GLU A 754 11.00 45.69 -22.82
N SER A 755 11.33 44.41 -23.01
CA SER A 755 11.41 43.45 -21.90
C SER A 755 12.48 43.85 -20.87
N ALA A 756 13.65 44.31 -21.32
CA ALA A 756 14.70 44.81 -20.43
C ALA A 756 14.24 46.05 -19.67
N LYS A 757 13.48 46.93 -20.33
CA LYS A 757 12.87 48.11 -19.72
C LYS A 757 11.85 47.74 -18.65
N THR A 758 10.96 46.79 -18.91
CA THR A 758 9.99 46.30 -17.93
C THR A 758 10.67 45.80 -16.65
N VAL A 759 11.69 44.94 -16.76
CA VAL A 759 12.41 44.45 -15.57
C VAL A 759 13.17 45.57 -14.85
N TYR A 760 13.78 46.49 -15.60
CA TYR A 760 14.43 47.67 -15.00
C TYR A 760 13.44 48.51 -14.17
N ASP A 761 12.18 48.59 -14.61
CA ASP A 761 11.15 49.35 -13.89
C ASP A 761 10.77 48.73 -12.55
N PHE A 762 10.99 47.42 -12.36
CA PHE A 762 10.83 46.77 -11.06
C PHE A 762 11.85 47.22 -10.01
N ILE A 763 13.06 47.61 -10.42
CA ILE A 763 14.15 48.00 -9.52
C ILE A 763 13.74 49.24 -8.69
N VAL A 764 13.80 49.10 -7.37
CA VAL A 764 13.51 50.17 -6.38
C VAL A 764 14.74 51.08 -6.22
N PHE A 765 14.52 52.37 -6.02
CA PHE A 765 15.59 53.37 -6.07
C PHE A 765 16.56 53.36 -4.86
N ASP A 766 16.12 53.02 -3.64
CA ASP A 766 16.87 53.32 -2.41
C ASP A 766 17.27 52.10 -1.58
N ASP A 767 17.33 50.90 -2.17
CA ASP A 767 17.54 49.65 -1.43
C ASP A 767 18.39 48.65 -2.20
N TYR A 768 19.69 48.91 -2.43
CA TYR A 768 20.56 48.02 -3.22
C TYR A 768 21.29 46.99 -2.34
N PRO A 769 21.35 45.71 -2.73
CA PRO A 769 21.98 44.67 -1.93
C PRO A 769 23.50 44.86 -1.85
N ASN A 770 24.15 44.34 -0.80
CA ASN A 770 25.60 44.43 -0.66
C ASN A 770 26.32 43.66 -1.79
N PRO A 771 27.15 44.31 -2.64
CA PRO A 771 27.82 43.65 -3.76
C PRO A 771 28.70 42.44 -3.42
N LEU A 772 29.13 42.30 -2.16
CA LEU A 772 29.97 41.17 -1.69
C LEU A 772 29.13 39.95 -1.31
N GLU A 773 28.07 40.13 -0.49
CA GLU A 773 27.07 39.07 -0.20
C GLU A 773 26.35 38.62 -1.48
N PHE A 774 26.10 39.56 -2.39
CA PHE A 774 25.52 39.32 -3.72
C PHE A 774 26.40 38.43 -4.62
N LYS A 775 27.70 38.29 -4.33
CA LYS A 775 28.66 37.51 -5.13
C LYS A 775 28.66 36.02 -4.75
N GLU A 776 28.43 35.69 -3.47
CA GLU A 776 28.47 34.30 -2.98
C GLU A 776 27.21 33.52 -3.38
N ALA A 777 26.07 34.19 -3.51
CA ALA A 777 24.78 33.57 -3.80
C ALA A 777 24.47 33.38 -5.31
N MET A 778 25.35 33.82 -6.22
CA MET A 778 25.16 33.72 -7.67
C MET A 778 26.26 32.91 -8.34
N SER A 779 25.94 31.73 -8.84
CA SER A 779 26.81 30.90 -9.70
C SER A 779 26.86 31.38 -11.17
N GLY A 780 26.54 32.65 -11.45
CA GLY A 780 26.43 33.21 -12.80
C GLY A 780 27.75 33.78 -13.37
N PRO A 781 27.97 33.77 -14.71
CA PRO A 781 29.14 34.38 -15.34
C PRO A 781 29.18 35.91 -15.16
N ALA A 782 30.35 36.44 -14.81
CA ALA A 782 30.66 37.88 -14.76
C ALA A 782 30.29 38.65 -16.05
N GLU A 783 30.14 37.93 -17.15
CA GLU A 783 29.77 38.44 -18.47
C GLU A 783 28.36 39.05 -18.48
N TYR A 784 27.41 38.57 -17.68
CA TYR A 784 26.04 39.11 -17.67
C TYR A 784 25.97 40.53 -17.13
N PHE A 785 26.80 40.85 -16.13
CA PHE A 785 26.95 42.23 -15.65
C PHE A 785 27.55 43.15 -16.72
N LYS A 786 28.51 42.65 -17.50
CA LYS A 786 29.12 43.41 -18.61
C LYS A 786 28.08 43.70 -19.68
N MET A 787 27.20 42.74 -19.99
CA MET A 787 26.14 42.89 -20.97
C MET A 787 25.03 43.84 -20.48
N GLY A 788 24.57 43.70 -19.24
CA GLY A 788 23.64 44.65 -18.62
C GLY A 788 24.19 46.08 -18.58
N LEU A 789 25.47 46.25 -18.22
CA LEU A 789 26.14 47.54 -18.26
C LEU A 789 26.21 48.13 -19.69
N SER A 790 26.47 47.28 -20.69
CA SER A 790 26.47 47.69 -22.09
C SER A 790 25.08 48.14 -22.55
N ILE A 791 24.02 47.41 -22.18
CA ILE A 791 22.64 47.73 -22.54
C ILE A 791 22.20 49.05 -21.89
N LEU A 792 22.48 49.25 -20.60
CA LEU A 792 22.21 50.51 -19.89
C LEU A 792 22.87 51.70 -20.58
N LYS A 793 24.17 51.58 -20.92
CA LYS A 793 24.94 52.66 -21.57
C LYS A 793 24.46 52.97 -22.98
N LYS A 794 24.21 51.94 -23.80
CA LYS A 794 23.82 52.10 -25.21
C LYS A 794 22.40 52.65 -25.36
N ASN A 795 21.51 52.37 -24.40
CA ASN A 795 20.09 52.72 -24.48
C ASN A 795 19.64 53.65 -23.34
N LYS A 796 20.47 54.62 -22.96
CA LYS A 796 20.18 55.54 -21.84
C LYS A 796 18.79 56.20 -21.94
N ALA A 797 18.39 56.63 -23.14
CA ALA A 797 17.10 57.28 -23.38
C ALA A 797 15.88 56.37 -23.10
N LEU A 798 16.06 55.04 -23.13
CA LEU A 798 15.02 54.07 -22.80
C LEU A 798 14.81 53.93 -21.29
N PHE A 799 15.90 53.96 -20.51
CA PHE A 799 15.87 53.67 -19.07
C PHE A 799 15.70 54.92 -18.19
N CYS A 800 15.94 56.12 -18.73
CA CYS A 800 15.71 57.36 -18.02
C CYS A 800 15.13 58.47 -18.90
N SER A 801 14.23 59.26 -18.33
CA SER A 801 13.74 60.50 -18.94
C SER A 801 14.58 61.69 -18.48
N LYS A 802 14.96 62.57 -19.41
CA LYS A 802 15.69 63.81 -19.09
C LYS A 802 14.82 64.80 -18.31
N ASP A 803 13.50 64.68 -18.44
CA ASP A 803 12.52 65.56 -17.83
C ASP A 803 12.03 65.05 -16.46
N ASP A 804 12.46 63.85 -16.04
CA ASP A 804 12.18 63.28 -14.71
C ASP A 804 13.47 63.14 -13.90
N ARG A 805 13.66 64.08 -12.95
CA ARG A 805 14.81 64.09 -12.04
C ARG A 805 14.91 62.80 -11.19
N LYS A 806 13.79 62.19 -10.83
CA LYS A 806 13.78 60.92 -10.05
C LYS A 806 14.22 59.76 -10.94
N SER A 807 13.77 59.71 -12.18
CA SER A 807 14.20 58.74 -13.19
C SER A 807 15.70 58.80 -13.46
N MET A 808 16.28 60.01 -13.62
CA MET A 808 17.73 60.16 -13.81
C MET A 808 18.54 59.67 -12.60
N LYS A 809 18.11 60.04 -11.39
CA LYS A 809 18.77 59.59 -10.16
C LYS A 809 18.76 58.06 -10.04
N LYS A 810 17.62 57.40 -10.34
CA LYS A 810 17.52 55.94 -10.37
C LYS A 810 18.50 55.33 -11.37
N TYR A 811 18.57 55.87 -12.58
CA TYR A 811 19.49 55.38 -13.60
C TYR A 811 20.96 55.50 -13.17
N ASP A 812 21.35 56.66 -12.64
CA ASP A 812 22.73 56.88 -12.19
C ASP A 812 23.11 55.96 -11.02
N ALA A 813 22.18 55.71 -10.09
CA ALA A 813 22.37 54.78 -8.97
C ALA A 813 22.53 53.32 -9.44
N VAL A 814 21.63 52.83 -10.32
CA VAL A 814 21.74 51.48 -10.91
C VAL A 814 23.05 51.34 -11.70
N LEU A 815 23.41 52.34 -12.50
CA LEU A 815 24.65 52.34 -13.27
C LEU A 815 25.88 52.28 -12.36
N ALA A 816 25.90 53.07 -11.28
CA ALA A 816 26.96 53.07 -10.29
C ALA A 816 27.08 51.71 -9.58
N TYR A 817 25.95 51.07 -9.26
CA TYR A 817 25.91 49.73 -8.68
C TYR A 817 26.57 48.68 -9.59
N PHE A 818 26.17 48.61 -10.85
CA PHE A 818 26.74 47.69 -11.84
C PHE A 818 28.24 47.94 -12.06
N LEU A 819 28.68 49.21 -12.07
CA LEU A 819 30.10 49.58 -12.17
C LEU A 819 30.91 49.14 -10.95
N LYS A 820 30.35 49.30 -9.74
CA LYS A 820 30.98 48.89 -8.48
C LYS A 820 31.18 47.37 -8.45
N PHE A 821 30.14 46.61 -8.79
CA PHE A 821 30.22 45.14 -8.86
C PHE A 821 31.25 44.66 -9.90
N TYR A 822 31.22 45.24 -11.12
CA TYR A 822 32.17 44.91 -12.19
C TYR A 822 33.64 45.14 -11.78
N ARG A 823 33.91 46.20 -10.99
CA ARG A 823 35.25 46.48 -10.44
C ARG A 823 35.68 45.45 -9.38
N LEU A 824 34.77 45.02 -8.52
CA LEU A 824 35.03 44.01 -7.48
C LEU A 824 35.36 42.63 -8.08
N GLN A 825 34.67 42.24 -9.15
CA GLN A 825 34.95 41.02 -9.94
C GLN A 825 36.38 41.01 -10.50
N LYS A 826 36.83 42.13 -11.11
CA LYS A 826 38.20 42.26 -11.66
C LYS A 826 39.29 42.12 -10.58
N LYS A 827 39.08 42.69 -9.38
CA LYS A 827 40.03 42.60 -8.27
C LYS A 827 40.19 41.17 -7.71
N SER A 828 39.12 40.35 -7.73
CA SER A 828 39.21 38.97 -7.23
C SER A 828 39.89 37.99 -8.19
N LYS A 829 39.84 38.25 -9.52
CA LYS A 829 40.58 37.45 -10.51
C LYS A 829 42.09 37.76 -10.50
N SER A 830 42.50 38.96 -10.07
CA SER A 830 43.93 39.29 -9.95
C SER A 830 44.59 38.70 -8.70
N SER A 831 43.83 38.35 -7.66
CA SER A 831 44.36 37.77 -6.40
C SER A 831 44.47 36.24 -6.40
N ALA A 832 43.84 35.54 -7.34
CA ALA A 832 43.94 34.07 -7.46
C ALA A 832 45.18 33.60 -8.26
N CYS A 833 45.93 34.52 -8.88
CA CYS A 833 47.17 34.23 -9.60
C CYS A 833 48.44 34.44 -8.75
N THR A 834 48.33 34.49 -7.42
CA THR A 834 49.47 34.83 -6.54
C THR A 834 49.66 33.85 -5.38
N ILE A 835 49.39 32.57 -5.61
CA ILE A 835 49.99 31.47 -4.84
C ILE A 835 50.38 30.40 -5.85
N SER A 836 51.65 30.40 -6.25
CA SER A 836 52.32 29.25 -6.87
C SER A 836 53.23 28.62 -5.84
#